data_AF-A0A8H3G0C3-F1
#
_entry.id   AF-A0A8H3G0C3-F1
#
_cell.length_a   1.000
_cell.length_b   1.000
_cell.length_c   1.000
_cell.angle_alpha   90.00
_cell.angle_beta   90.00
_cell.angle_gamma   90.00
#
_symmetry.space_group_name_H-M   'P 1'
#
loop_
_entity.id
_entity.type
_entity.pdbx_description
1 polymer ?
#
loop_
_entity_poly.entity_id
_entity_poly.type
_entity_poly.pdbx_seq_one_letter_code
_entity_poly.pdbx_strand_id
1 'polypeptide(L)'
;MPRQKGESHERVAPSEIRRRALPRALRAGDNLSEPLTSSDNNVASENDSDPGESQSVINGIEFSVPQLPSRRISPENWTTRPYRDDGALRTRNRAMEDMVERQLPPEEIGMMIQRLEKRADQREQRTYVEGVAMADVHESAITPSVGLTFLPGADSPRVARYEQTNMTSEVPDQKDAMWRVNTAGTLLKNFDVSSDMSIIQVDQTSDVIARAKGRLRKRDSLFQDHRKPVKVGGHDYDAVTIDSECVKIVNDLRIREWDMESTLIEVDSTSLWGLIINCRHLILRKGPEMTFEEKRILLDTMIEDARRLCVRSPILFRMSTRSRIIHSKNTRYGTDQGDMFRTLTTSKGIKETISLSASYYNSLDRVGSNDKMQKFIRPRFLQMICLLLALLNDDDLAELRTFLETTYHLKAERRDIEILILKVIPLLSINSQVFLGALVPAIENFPLYELRDEDDSHCWNVFLHRILKHGYLLPGTIQDLGRDQMSWIVKWPKDGFHTSAVFNNLQYAGSLRTINDIPPVVFHPEASVEEVMVMMTNGSKYTIGSADLERITCLIPGRYTVREPGLRGRNYDLDIQEYHINADLDEAIRIINQIISKTNAWLAGPRRSGSVTRLNGLIRRSNNAPGFLNEYKGSGRLTRNLAILGDARLALGYKIEGRKIPQSDLVRRMVREIQGTREIIFYIERRMNHEADSRSFRDEKLELRRLIEEVKNKVDMAETHRQRVSRDEEISDEPIAKCLYPNSELVGSREPEVWNDYDAWQESDQPHGEMNPLNIHAKQSTVTSVFWLSESIIELSLRGHTSKYFVTPLVPVMEGERNDEVQIGDIAVLAGQYIIIAVHAEDSTPANPGYTMTNYLKITSVETENRTRRGMNRAPKTDEKTLCIFR
;
A
#
# COMPACT_ATOMS: atom_id res chain seq x y z
N MET A 1 66.79 -2.55 -32.95
CA MET A 1 67.01 -1.11 -33.18
C MET A 1 66.01 -0.32 -32.34
N PRO A 2 66.40 0.84 -31.79
CA PRO A 2 66.55 1.05 -30.33
C PRO A 2 65.69 2.24 -29.82
N ARG A 3 65.56 2.58 -28.52
CA ARG A 3 66.56 3.19 -27.60
C ARG A 3 65.93 3.41 -26.20
N GLN A 4 66.62 2.97 -25.12
CA GLN A 4 67.34 3.78 -24.09
C GLN A 4 66.45 4.29 -22.95
N LYS A 5 66.64 3.91 -21.67
CA LYS A 5 67.77 3.99 -20.70
C LYS A 5 67.56 5.16 -19.73
N GLY A 6 67.69 4.87 -18.43
CA GLY A 6 67.80 5.87 -17.36
C GLY A 6 67.74 5.28 -15.94
N GLU A 7 68.75 4.46 -15.57
CA GLU A 7 69.22 4.31 -14.17
C GLU A 7 69.78 5.68 -13.69
N SER A 8 69.76 6.07 -12.41
CA SER A 8 70.72 5.57 -11.41
C SER A 8 70.44 6.06 -9.97
N HIS A 9 70.85 5.20 -9.03
CA HIS A 9 71.09 5.37 -7.58
C HIS A 9 71.95 6.58 -7.14
N GLU A 10 71.79 7.06 -5.90
CA GLU A 10 72.71 6.77 -4.76
C GLU A 10 72.31 7.45 -3.42
N ARG A 11 72.26 6.60 -2.38
CA ARG A 11 72.82 6.69 -1.00
C ARG A 11 72.72 7.97 -0.14
N VAL A 12 72.31 7.78 1.12
CA VAL A 12 73.15 7.81 2.36
C VAL A 12 72.23 7.97 3.60
N ALA A 13 72.36 7.08 4.60
CA ALA A 13 71.79 7.19 5.96
C ALA A 13 72.82 7.85 6.93
N PRO A 14 72.70 7.90 8.28
CA PRO A 14 71.60 7.76 9.26
C PRO A 14 71.62 8.84 10.38
N SER A 15 70.71 8.74 11.38
CA SER A 15 70.81 9.10 12.84
C SER A 15 69.48 9.68 13.38
N GLU A 16 68.74 8.95 14.24
CA GLU A 16 68.78 8.98 15.73
C GLU A 16 68.24 10.31 16.32
N ILE A 17 67.36 10.43 17.34
CA ILE A 17 67.13 9.70 18.60
C ILE A 17 65.89 10.33 19.32
N ARG A 18 65.13 9.51 20.09
CA ARG A 18 64.38 9.74 21.37
C ARG A 18 62.97 9.12 21.32
N ARG A 19 62.77 7.86 21.77
CA ARG A 19 62.63 7.31 23.16
C ARG A 19 61.33 7.77 23.88
N ARG A 20 60.35 6.87 24.02
CA ARG A 20 60.04 5.97 25.19
C ARG A 20 59.33 6.73 26.34
N ALA A 21 58.41 6.20 27.14
CA ALA A 21 57.67 4.94 27.29
C ALA A 21 56.60 5.15 28.40
N LEU A 22 55.65 4.20 28.51
CA LEU A 22 54.81 3.79 29.68
C LEU A 22 55.49 3.97 31.07
N PRO A 23 54.82 3.98 32.27
CA PRO A 23 53.82 2.96 32.70
C PRO A 23 52.83 3.24 33.89
N ARG A 24 51.94 2.24 34.12
CA ARG A 24 51.30 1.65 35.34
C ARG A 24 51.08 2.42 36.68
N ALA A 25 49.81 2.34 37.13
CA ALA A 25 49.22 1.92 38.42
C ALA A 25 49.98 2.02 39.78
N LEU A 26 49.26 2.50 40.81
CA LEU A 26 49.29 2.00 42.21
C LEU A 26 48.04 2.47 43.01
N ARG A 27 47.51 1.58 43.86
CA ARG A 27 46.47 1.78 44.90
C ARG A 27 47.13 2.14 46.25
N ALA A 28 46.41 2.82 47.16
CA ALA A 28 45.91 2.28 48.45
C ALA A 28 45.71 3.34 49.56
N GLY A 29 44.63 3.14 50.35
CA GLY A 29 44.44 3.50 51.76
C GLY A 29 43.79 4.86 52.04
N ASP A 30 42.95 5.08 53.06
CA ASP A 30 42.22 4.23 54.02
C ASP A 30 41.38 5.19 54.90
N ASN A 31 40.24 4.71 55.43
CA ASN A 31 39.65 5.07 56.74
C ASN A 31 39.08 6.49 57.04
N LEU A 32 37.76 6.57 57.31
CA LEU A 32 37.12 6.87 58.62
C LEU A 32 35.75 7.60 58.55
N SER A 33 34.74 6.95 59.17
CA SER A 33 33.67 7.48 60.05
C SER A 33 32.70 8.60 59.60
N GLU A 34 31.42 8.22 59.43
CA GLU A 34 30.24 8.60 60.28
C GLU A 34 29.83 10.11 60.46
N PRO A 35 28.65 10.46 61.02
CA PRO A 35 27.34 10.60 60.33
C PRO A 35 26.59 11.92 60.70
N LEU A 36 25.26 11.99 60.47
CA LEU A 36 24.26 12.94 61.06
C LEU A 36 24.35 14.40 60.51
N THR A 37 23.34 15.26 60.37
CA THR A 37 22.01 15.53 60.97
C THR A 37 21.37 16.63 60.07
N SER A 38 20.11 16.55 59.66
CA SER A 38 18.90 17.21 60.23
C SER A 38 18.86 18.75 60.24
N SER A 39 17.62 19.26 60.14
CA SER A 39 17.09 20.60 60.47
C SER A 39 17.37 21.74 59.49
N ASP A 40 16.49 22.70 59.25
CA ASP A 40 15.09 22.94 59.62
C ASP A 40 14.64 24.19 58.82
N ASN A 41 13.32 24.33 58.63
CA ASN A 41 12.50 25.56 58.69
C ASN A 41 11.36 25.51 57.65
N ASN A 42 10.09 25.30 58.05
CA ASN A 42 9.15 26.26 58.67
C ASN A 42 8.77 27.40 57.69
N VAL A 43 7.51 27.80 57.45
CA VAL A 43 6.29 27.78 58.27
C VAL A 43 5.07 28.25 57.43
N ALA A 44 3.85 28.01 57.97
CA ALA A 44 2.53 28.66 57.76
C ALA A 44 1.60 28.07 56.67
N SER A 45 0.53 27.33 57.00
CA SER A 45 -0.76 27.69 57.67
C SER A 45 -1.75 28.36 56.69
N GLU A 46 -3.07 28.11 56.62
CA GLU A 46 -4.07 27.66 57.60
C GLU A 46 -5.43 27.43 56.88
N ASN A 47 -6.27 26.52 57.43
CA ASN A 47 -7.76 26.55 57.53
C ASN A 47 -8.65 26.48 56.24
N ASP A 48 -9.85 25.87 56.22
CA ASP A 48 -10.69 25.32 57.28
C ASP A 48 -11.83 24.42 56.73
N SER A 49 -12.33 23.56 57.61
CA SER A 49 -13.72 23.06 57.77
C SER A 49 -14.41 22.13 56.74
N ASP A 50 -14.54 20.87 57.18
CA ASP A 50 -15.68 19.95 57.05
C ASP A 50 -16.84 20.41 57.98
N PRO A 51 -18.12 19.97 57.85
CA PRO A 51 -18.55 18.65 58.38
C PRO A 51 -19.74 18.03 57.59
N GLY A 52 -20.22 16.79 57.77
CA GLY A 52 -19.96 15.72 58.74
C GLY A 52 -21.11 14.70 58.70
N GLU A 53 -20.87 13.59 59.41
CA GLU A 53 -21.82 12.60 59.96
C GLU A 53 -22.43 11.52 59.03
N SER A 54 -22.61 10.24 59.43
CA SER A 54 -22.17 9.38 60.55
C SER A 54 -22.87 8.02 60.40
N GLN A 55 -22.15 6.92 60.69
CA GLN A 55 -22.62 5.67 61.35
C GLN A 55 -23.64 4.74 60.62
N SER A 56 -23.75 3.42 60.83
CA SER A 56 -22.92 2.32 61.39
C SER A 56 -23.76 1.01 61.34
N VAL A 57 -23.10 -0.16 61.20
CA VAL A 57 -23.37 -1.44 61.94
C VAL A 57 -24.46 -2.47 61.50
N ILE A 58 -23.97 -3.64 61.01
CA ILE A 58 -24.10 -5.07 61.47
C ILE A 58 -25.43 -5.91 61.36
N ASN A 59 -25.25 -7.12 60.80
CA ASN A 59 -25.95 -8.45 60.92
C ASN A 59 -27.37 -8.71 60.34
N GLY A 60 -27.40 -9.54 59.26
CA GLY A 60 -27.82 -10.95 59.34
C GLY A 60 -29.32 -11.33 59.35
N ILE A 61 -29.65 -12.29 58.46
CA ILE A 61 -30.76 -13.27 58.44
C ILE A 61 -31.88 -13.02 57.41
N GLU A 62 -31.97 -14.00 56.51
CA GLU A 62 -32.96 -14.25 55.46
C GLU A 62 -34.37 -14.49 56.00
N PHE A 63 -35.42 -14.13 55.24
CA PHE A 63 -36.60 -15.01 55.03
C PHE A 63 -37.49 -14.55 53.83
N SER A 64 -37.63 -15.47 52.87
CA SER A 64 -38.81 -15.83 52.03
C SER A 64 -39.62 -14.82 51.19
N VAL A 65 -39.61 -15.12 49.88
CA VAL A 65 -40.42 -14.74 48.69
C VAL A 65 -41.92 -15.15 48.85
N PRO A 66 -42.98 -14.42 48.36
CA PRO A 66 -43.35 -14.40 46.92
C PRO A 66 -44.13 -13.20 46.29
N GLN A 67 -43.84 -13.02 44.98
CA GLN A 67 -44.65 -12.55 43.82
C GLN A 67 -45.04 -11.06 43.60
N LEU A 68 -44.28 -10.43 42.67
CA LEU A 68 -44.62 -9.65 41.44
C LEU A 68 -45.75 -8.58 41.48
N PRO A 69 -45.56 -7.36 40.91
CA PRO A 69 -45.29 -7.23 39.47
C PRO A 69 -44.39 -6.05 38.99
N SER A 70 -44.04 -6.14 37.70
CA SER A 70 -43.69 -5.03 36.78
C SER A 70 -42.28 -4.41 36.88
N ARG A 71 -41.34 -5.14 36.25
CA ARG A 71 -40.02 -4.69 35.79
C ARG A 71 -40.11 -3.42 34.93
N ARG A 72 -39.60 -2.29 35.44
CA ARG A 72 -38.84 -1.31 34.65
C ARG A 72 -37.39 -1.44 35.10
N ILE A 73 -36.56 -2.11 34.31
CA ILE A 73 -35.11 -2.04 34.46
C ILE A 73 -34.66 -0.90 33.57
N SER A 74 -34.19 0.17 34.20
CA SER A 74 -33.37 1.20 33.57
C SER A 74 -32.09 0.56 33.04
N PRO A 75 -31.62 0.92 31.84
CA PRO A 75 -30.37 0.39 31.32
C PRO A 75 -29.21 1.01 32.11
N GLU A 76 -28.52 0.16 32.87
CA GLU A 76 -27.20 0.50 33.41
C GLU A 76 -26.24 0.76 32.25
N ASN A 77 -25.51 1.87 32.35
CA ASN A 77 -24.50 2.32 31.42
C ASN A 77 -23.36 1.30 31.30
N TRP A 78 -23.43 0.45 30.27
CA TRP A 78 -22.25 -0.18 29.70
C TRP A 78 -21.61 0.85 28.78
N THR A 79 -20.67 1.63 29.29
CA THR A 79 -19.78 2.46 28.47
C THR A 79 -18.80 1.55 27.74
N THR A 80 -19.28 0.88 26.69
CA THR A 80 -18.45 0.23 25.68
C THR A 80 -17.62 1.30 24.99
N ARG A 81 -16.33 1.37 25.31
CA ARG A 81 -15.36 2.15 24.52
C ARG A 81 -15.36 1.58 23.09
N PRO A 82 -15.58 2.39 22.04
CA PRO A 82 -15.44 1.92 20.67
C PRO A 82 -14.00 1.44 20.44
N TYR A 83 -13.85 0.26 19.84
CA TYR A 83 -12.55 -0.39 19.59
C TYR A 83 -11.71 0.34 18.53
N ARG A 84 -12.30 1.27 17.77
CA ARG A 84 -11.56 2.32 17.05
C ARG A 84 -11.40 3.51 17.98
N ASP A 85 -10.15 3.93 18.19
CA ASP A 85 -9.85 5.20 18.83
C ASP A 85 -10.56 6.31 18.03
N ASP A 86 -11.67 6.84 18.55
CA ASP A 86 -12.49 7.89 17.93
C ASP A 86 -11.59 9.10 17.54
N GLY A 87 -10.49 9.29 18.27
CA GLY A 87 -9.43 10.25 17.94
C GLY A 87 -8.70 9.96 16.61
N ALA A 88 -8.39 8.69 16.30
CA ALA A 88 -7.70 8.32 15.06
C ALA A 88 -8.61 8.46 13.83
N LEU A 89 -9.90 8.12 13.95
CA LEU A 89 -10.88 8.32 12.89
C LEU A 89 -11.07 9.80 12.58
N ARG A 90 -11.24 10.64 13.62
CA ARG A 90 -11.35 12.10 13.47
C ARG A 90 -10.08 12.72 12.90
N THR A 91 -8.90 12.27 13.33
CA THR A 91 -7.62 12.74 12.79
C THR A 91 -7.46 12.38 11.32
N ARG A 92 -7.86 11.16 10.93
CA ARG A 92 -7.89 10.70 9.54
C ARG A 92 -8.81 11.57 8.69
N ASN A 93 -10.04 11.82 9.15
CA ASN A 93 -11.01 12.62 8.42
C ASN A 93 -10.51 14.07 8.24
N ARG A 94 -9.99 14.70 9.31
CA ARG A 94 -9.41 16.05 9.26
C ARG A 94 -8.20 16.15 8.33
N ALA A 95 -7.27 15.19 8.39
CA ALA A 95 -6.11 15.18 7.50
C ALA A 95 -6.51 15.02 6.03
N MET A 96 -7.58 14.26 5.77
CA MET A 96 -8.15 14.13 4.43
C MET A 96 -8.77 15.45 3.98
N GLU A 97 -9.53 16.14 4.84
CA GLU A 97 -10.12 17.46 4.59
C GLU A 97 -9.05 18.53 4.31
N ASP A 98 -8.02 18.64 5.13
CA ASP A 98 -6.91 19.59 4.93
C ASP A 98 -6.24 19.39 3.57
N MET A 99 -6.04 18.14 3.15
CA MET A 99 -5.49 17.82 1.84
C MET A 99 -6.49 18.13 0.71
N VAL A 100 -7.79 17.91 0.95
CA VAL A 100 -8.89 18.18 0.01
C VAL A 100 -8.96 19.69 -0.26
N GLU A 101 -8.68 20.52 0.73
CA GLU A 101 -8.65 21.99 0.61
C GLU A 101 -7.38 22.50 -0.10
N ARG A 102 -6.20 21.92 0.19
CA ARG A 102 -4.92 22.38 -0.37
C ARG A 102 -4.68 22.04 -1.85
N GLN A 103 -5.39 21.03 -2.37
CA GLN A 103 -5.23 20.53 -3.75
C GLN A 103 -6.36 20.96 -4.68
N LEU A 104 -7.20 21.91 -4.24
CA LEU A 104 -8.31 22.43 -5.03
C LEU A 104 -7.84 23.05 -6.35
N PRO A 105 -8.47 22.69 -7.49
CA PRO A 105 -8.52 23.60 -8.63
C PRO A 105 -9.22 24.90 -8.18
N PRO A 106 -8.77 26.09 -8.59
CA PRO A 106 -9.47 27.33 -8.28
C PRO A 106 -10.94 27.25 -8.73
N GLU A 107 -11.83 27.89 -7.96
CA GLU A 107 -13.27 27.95 -8.30
C GLU A 107 -13.46 28.69 -9.63
N GLU A 108 -13.84 27.95 -10.68
CA GLU A 108 -13.88 28.45 -12.06
C GLU A 108 -15.30 28.56 -12.59
N ILE A 109 -16.12 29.35 -11.92
CA ILE A 109 -17.49 29.69 -12.36
C ILE A 109 -17.45 30.33 -13.77
N GLY A 110 -16.44 31.18 -14.04
CA GLY A 110 -16.27 31.86 -15.33
C GLY A 110 -15.83 30.96 -16.50
N MET A 111 -15.09 29.87 -16.24
CA MET A 111 -14.71 28.93 -17.30
C MET A 111 -15.87 28.00 -17.68
N MET A 112 -16.81 27.74 -16.76
CA MET A 112 -17.95 26.84 -17.03
C MET A 112 -18.88 27.35 -18.14
N ILE A 113 -19.07 28.66 -18.26
CA ILE A 113 -19.84 29.25 -19.36
C ILE A 113 -19.05 29.15 -20.68
N GLN A 114 -17.74 29.37 -20.66
CA GLN A 114 -16.87 29.13 -21.83
C GLN A 114 -16.85 27.66 -22.26
N ARG A 115 -17.14 26.70 -21.35
CA ARG A 115 -17.26 25.25 -21.65
C ARG A 115 -18.51 24.90 -22.45
N LEU A 116 -19.59 25.68 -22.33
CA LEU A 116 -20.79 25.46 -23.14
C LEU A 116 -20.55 25.83 -24.61
N GLU A 117 -19.67 26.78 -24.92
CA GLU A 117 -19.48 27.26 -26.30
C GLU A 117 -18.46 26.44 -27.13
N LYS A 118 -17.80 25.43 -26.55
CA LYS A 118 -16.61 24.76 -27.12
C LYS A 118 -16.85 23.31 -27.54
N ARG A 119 -16.49 22.93 -28.78
CA ARG A 119 -16.53 21.54 -29.32
C ARG A 119 -15.57 20.54 -28.62
N ALA A 120 -15.73 19.24 -28.95
CA ALA A 120 -14.96 18.08 -28.47
C ALA A 120 -13.43 18.31 -28.28
N ASP A 121 -12.92 17.84 -27.13
CA ASP A 121 -11.52 17.82 -26.63
C ASP A 121 -10.60 18.90 -27.22
N GLN A 122 -10.98 20.17 -27.06
CA GLN A 122 -10.11 21.29 -27.43
C GLN A 122 -8.97 21.45 -26.42
N ARG A 123 -7.80 21.79 -26.95
CA ARG A 123 -6.60 22.17 -26.22
C ARG A 123 -6.93 23.06 -25.01
N GLU A 124 -6.56 22.58 -23.84
CA GLU A 124 -6.63 23.31 -22.57
C GLU A 124 -5.23 23.76 -22.17
N GLN A 125 -5.12 24.98 -21.64
CA GLN A 125 -3.89 25.56 -21.13
C GLN A 125 -4.13 26.23 -19.78
N ARG A 126 -3.15 26.13 -18.87
CA ARG A 126 -3.21 26.78 -17.57
C ARG A 126 -1.82 27.21 -17.13
N THR A 127 -1.70 28.46 -16.69
CA THR A 127 -0.45 28.99 -16.15
C THR A 127 -0.40 28.79 -14.65
N TYR A 128 0.77 28.38 -14.16
CA TYR A 128 1.07 28.16 -12.75
C TYR A 128 2.24 29.06 -12.35
N VAL A 129 2.11 29.69 -11.19
CA VAL A 129 3.15 30.48 -10.52
C VAL A 129 3.34 29.86 -9.14
N GLU A 130 4.58 29.45 -8.82
CA GLU A 130 4.91 28.79 -7.55
C GLU A 130 3.97 27.59 -7.25
N GLY A 131 3.63 26.83 -8.29
CA GLY A 131 2.74 25.66 -8.20
C GLY A 131 1.25 26.00 -8.00
N VAL A 132 0.87 27.28 -8.02
CA VAL A 132 -0.53 27.74 -7.90
C VAL A 132 -1.08 28.13 -9.27
N ALA A 133 -2.27 27.62 -9.61
CA ALA A 133 -2.94 27.94 -10.86
C ALA A 133 -3.41 29.39 -10.89
N MET A 134 -3.15 30.08 -12.00
CA MET A 134 -3.60 31.43 -12.28
C MET A 134 -4.95 31.41 -13.01
N ALA A 135 -5.74 32.49 -12.85
CA ALA A 135 -6.99 32.67 -13.57
C ALA A 135 -6.78 32.91 -15.08
N ASP A 136 -5.69 33.61 -15.43
CA ASP A 136 -5.34 33.94 -16.80
C ASP A 136 -4.17 33.07 -17.31
N VAL A 137 -4.20 32.77 -18.61
CA VAL A 137 -3.09 32.08 -19.30
C VAL A 137 -2.10 33.11 -19.82
N HIS A 138 -0.84 32.99 -19.41
CA HIS A 138 0.25 33.85 -19.87
C HIS A 138 1.05 33.15 -20.98
N GLU A 139 0.95 33.68 -22.21
CA GLU A 139 1.65 33.14 -23.39
C GLU A 139 3.19 33.20 -23.28
N SER A 140 3.72 34.10 -22.45
CA SER A 140 5.17 34.25 -22.24
C SER A 140 5.80 33.19 -21.34
N ALA A 141 5.01 32.45 -20.58
CA ALA A 141 5.52 31.39 -19.70
C ALA A 141 6.05 30.19 -20.50
N ILE A 142 6.94 29.41 -19.88
CA ILE A 142 7.51 28.23 -20.53
C ILE A 142 6.52 27.06 -20.53
N THR A 143 6.48 26.29 -21.61
CA THR A 143 5.60 25.12 -21.75
C THR A 143 6.43 23.82 -21.66
N PRO A 144 6.35 23.08 -20.54
CA PRO A 144 7.09 21.84 -20.36
C PRO A 144 6.44 20.68 -21.12
N SER A 145 7.26 19.71 -21.49
CA SER A 145 6.84 18.40 -22.00
C SER A 145 6.62 17.47 -20.82
N VAL A 146 5.40 16.91 -20.68
CA VAL A 146 5.02 16.09 -19.51
C VAL A 146 4.67 14.67 -19.94
N GLY A 147 5.32 13.69 -19.32
CA GLY A 147 5.06 12.26 -19.52
C GLY A 147 4.36 11.65 -18.31
N LEU A 148 3.23 10.99 -18.52
CA LEU A 148 2.49 10.31 -17.44
C LEU A 148 2.32 8.83 -17.78
N THR A 149 2.54 7.95 -16.81
CA THR A 149 2.06 6.57 -16.90
C THR A 149 0.97 6.39 -15.86
N PHE A 150 -0.23 5.97 -16.27
CA PHE A 150 -1.36 5.81 -15.36
C PHE A 150 -1.74 4.34 -15.23
N LEU A 151 -1.70 3.83 -14.00
CA LEU A 151 -2.10 2.48 -13.64
C LEU A 151 -3.43 2.52 -12.90
N PRO A 152 -4.56 2.24 -13.59
CA PRO A 152 -5.85 2.19 -12.94
C PRO A 152 -5.95 0.95 -12.05
N GLY A 153 -6.57 1.09 -10.88
CA GLY A 153 -6.32 0.12 -9.82
C GLY A 153 -7.41 -0.11 -8.79
N ALA A 154 -8.51 0.64 -8.86
CA ALA A 154 -9.59 0.57 -7.87
C ALA A 154 -10.53 -0.65 -8.01
N ASP A 155 -10.44 -1.42 -9.10
CA ASP A 155 -11.40 -2.50 -9.40
C ASP A 155 -10.72 -3.76 -9.96
N SER A 156 -10.97 -4.92 -9.33
CA SER A 156 -10.33 -6.21 -9.65
C SER A 156 -10.53 -6.66 -11.11
N PRO A 157 -11.76 -6.70 -11.67
CA PRO A 157 -11.99 -6.91 -13.10
C PRO A 157 -11.21 -5.97 -14.02
N ARG A 158 -11.13 -4.68 -13.69
CA ARG A 158 -10.39 -3.71 -14.50
C ARG A 158 -8.90 -4.00 -14.49
N VAL A 159 -8.34 -4.34 -13.32
CA VAL A 159 -6.94 -4.73 -13.17
C VAL A 159 -6.65 -6.03 -13.92
N ALA A 160 -7.53 -7.03 -13.83
CA ALA A 160 -7.37 -8.29 -14.56
C ALA A 160 -7.35 -8.08 -16.10
N ARG A 161 -8.23 -7.22 -16.63
CA ARG A 161 -8.21 -6.84 -18.06
C ARG A 161 -6.93 -6.10 -18.45
N TYR A 162 -6.43 -5.25 -17.56
CA TYR A 162 -5.20 -4.51 -17.81
C TYR A 162 -3.97 -5.44 -17.80
N GLU A 163 -3.95 -6.42 -16.88
CA GLU A 163 -2.93 -7.46 -16.81
C GLU A 163 -2.96 -8.40 -18.03
N GLN A 164 -4.14 -8.72 -18.59
CA GLN A 164 -4.27 -9.46 -19.86
C GLN A 164 -3.57 -8.77 -21.03
N THR A 165 -3.45 -7.44 -20.97
CA THR A 165 -2.71 -6.64 -21.95
C THR A 165 -1.27 -6.36 -21.53
N ASN A 166 -0.68 -7.16 -20.63
CA ASN A 166 0.68 -6.97 -20.08
C ASN A 166 0.92 -5.56 -19.51
N MET A 167 -0.11 -4.97 -18.89
CA MET A 167 -0.05 -3.61 -18.35
C MET A 167 0.31 -2.56 -19.42
N THR A 168 -0.05 -2.85 -20.68
CA THR A 168 0.22 -2.03 -21.86
C THR A 168 -0.96 -2.08 -22.83
N SER A 169 -1.60 -0.94 -23.06
CA SER A 169 -2.51 -0.79 -24.21
C SER A 169 -1.72 -0.33 -25.44
N GLU A 170 -2.08 -0.77 -26.65
CA GLU A 170 -1.43 -0.28 -27.89
C GLU A 170 -1.37 1.27 -27.95
N VAL A 171 -2.44 1.93 -27.51
CA VAL A 171 -2.49 3.38 -27.24
C VAL A 171 -3.18 3.62 -25.90
N PRO A 172 -2.48 4.18 -24.90
CA PRO A 172 -3.10 4.56 -23.62
C PRO A 172 -4.22 5.56 -23.79
N ASP A 173 -5.30 5.37 -23.03
CA ASP A 173 -6.35 6.39 -22.87
C ASP A 173 -5.70 7.68 -22.40
N GLN A 174 -5.76 8.71 -23.24
CA GLN A 174 -5.12 10.00 -22.98
C GLN A 174 -5.85 10.82 -21.91
N LYS A 175 -7.04 10.38 -21.48
CA LYS A 175 -7.95 11.19 -20.68
C LYS A 175 -8.29 12.50 -21.38
N ASP A 176 -9.20 13.28 -20.80
CA ASP A 176 -9.54 14.58 -21.37
C ASP A 176 -8.42 15.62 -21.16
N ALA A 177 -8.46 16.71 -21.93
CA ALA A 177 -7.48 17.81 -21.81
C ALA A 177 -7.39 18.39 -20.39
N MET A 178 -8.51 18.47 -19.68
CA MET A 178 -8.60 19.04 -18.33
C MET A 178 -7.90 18.16 -17.30
N TRP A 179 -8.17 16.86 -17.30
CA TRP A 179 -7.52 15.87 -16.46
C TRP A 179 -6.02 15.92 -16.66
N ARG A 180 -5.54 16.02 -17.90
CA ARG A 180 -4.12 16.13 -18.22
C ARG A 180 -3.49 17.40 -17.64
N VAL A 181 -4.10 18.56 -17.85
CA VAL A 181 -3.59 19.85 -17.35
C VAL A 181 -3.59 19.88 -15.82
N ASN A 182 -4.70 19.52 -15.19
CA ASN A 182 -4.81 19.53 -13.72
C ASN A 182 -3.83 18.54 -13.08
N THR A 183 -3.76 17.31 -13.60
CA THR A 183 -2.86 16.27 -13.09
C THR A 183 -1.40 16.71 -13.23
N ALA A 184 -0.99 17.22 -14.39
CA ALA A 184 0.35 17.75 -14.60
C ALA A 184 0.63 18.96 -13.69
N GLY A 185 -0.37 19.80 -13.39
CA GLY A 185 -0.26 20.89 -12.41
C GLY A 185 0.12 20.40 -11.03
N THR A 186 -0.44 19.26 -10.58
CA THR A 186 -0.07 18.68 -9.28
C THR A 186 1.39 18.22 -9.19
N LEU A 187 2.05 17.98 -10.33
CA LEU A 187 3.45 17.59 -10.38
C LEU A 187 4.41 18.76 -10.09
N LEU A 188 3.93 20.00 -10.17
CA LEU A 188 4.70 21.19 -9.77
C LEU A 188 4.87 21.30 -8.25
N LYS A 189 4.17 20.45 -7.48
CA LYS A 189 4.35 20.34 -6.03
C LYS A 189 4.84 18.94 -5.68
N ASN A 190 5.93 18.87 -4.93
CA ASN A 190 6.37 17.64 -4.27
C ASN A 190 5.78 17.56 -2.86
N PHE A 191 5.66 16.32 -2.37
CA PHE A 191 5.23 16.04 -1.01
C PHE A 191 6.47 15.66 -0.20
N ASP A 192 6.66 16.36 0.90
CA ASP A 192 7.71 16.13 1.88
C ASP A 192 7.05 15.89 3.24
N VAL A 193 7.71 15.12 4.10
CA VAL A 193 7.22 14.74 5.43
C VAL A 193 8.15 15.37 6.46
N SER A 194 7.65 16.34 7.21
CA SER A 194 8.42 16.97 8.28
C SER A 194 8.64 16.02 9.46
N SER A 195 9.51 16.42 10.39
CA SER A 195 9.88 15.64 11.58
C SER A 195 8.70 15.33 12.52
N ASP A 196 7.61 16.09 12.43
CA ASP A 196 6.34 15.85 13.11
C ASP A 196 5.39 14.92 12.31
N MET A 197 5.89 14.31 11.23
CA MET A 197 5.14 13.51 10.25
C MET A 197 3.97 14.24 9.57
N SER A 198 3.94 15.58 9.58
CA SER A 198 2.99 16.33 8.77
C SER A 198 3.45 16.42 7.31
N ILE A 199 2.49 16.55 6.38
CA ILE A 199 2.78 16.57 4.94
C ILE A 199 2.89 18.02 4.49
N ILE A 200 4.07 18.38 3.98
CA ILE A 200 4.40 19.70 3.46
C ILE A 200 4.44 19.60 1.93
N GLN A 201 3.87 20.60 1.25
CA GLN A 201 3.98 20.74 -0.20
C GLN A 201 5.14 21.67 -0.53
N VAL A 202 6.09 21.21 -1.34
CA VAL A 202 7.26 21.97 -1.78
C VAL A 202 7.10 22.29 -3.26
N ASP A 203 7.22 23.56 -3.64
CA ASP A 203 7.16 23.98 -5.04
C ASP A 203 8.37 23.46 -5.84
N GLN A 204 8.14 23.14 -7.11
CA GLN A 204 9.11 22.63 -8.08
C GLN A 204 9.10 23.46 -9.37
N THR A 205 8.38 24.58 -9.40
CA THR A 205 8.18 25.37 -10.62
C THR A 205 9.51 25.84 -11.21
N SER A 206 10.42 26.37 -10.40
CA SER A 206 11.74 26.83 -10.87
C SER A 206 12.61 25.69 -11.42
N ASP A 207 12.59 24.50 -10.81
CA ASP A 207 13.35 23.33 -11.28
C ASP A 207 12.84 22.81 -12.63
N VAL A 208 11.52 22.84 -12.82
CA VAL A 208 10.88 22.48 -14.09
C VAL A 208 11.25 23.49 -15.18
N ILE A 209 11.26 24.79 -14.86
CA ILE A 209 11.69 25.84 -15.79
C ILE A 209 13.14 25.61 -16.22
N ALA A 210 14.03 25.30 -15.29
CA ALA A 210 15.43 25.04 -15.58
C ALA A 210 15.60 23.83 -16.52
N ARG A 211 14.88 22.73 -16.27
CA ARG A 211 14.87 21.54 -17.13
C ARG A 211 14.34 21.83 -18.53
N ALA A 212 13.19 22.50 -18.63
CA ALA A 212 12.58 22.85 -19.90
C ALA A 212 13.47 23.79 -20.74
N LYS A 213 14.08 24.81 -20.10
CA LYS A 213 15.08 25.68 -20.76
C LYS A 213 16.30 24.89 -21.22
N GLY A 214 16.80 23.96 -20.41
CA GLY A 214 17.90 23.07 -20.75
C GLY A 214 17.61 22.21 -21.99
N ARG A 215 16.42 21.61 -22.06
CA ARG A 215 15.97 20.82 -23.21
C ARG A 215 15.84 21.66 -24.48
N LEU A 216 15.28 22.87 -24.39
CA LEU A 216 15.18 23.78 -25.54
C LEU A 216 16.56 24.17 -26.08
N ARG A 217 17.52 24.48 -25.20
CA ARG A 217 18.92 24.79 -25.59
C ARG A 217 19.62 23.61 -26.29
N LYS A 218 19.34 22.37 -25.89
CA LYS A 218 19.87 21.18 -26.55
C LYS A 218 19.28 20.95 -27.95
N ARG A 219 18.02 21.35 -28.16
CA ARG A 219 17.30 21.11 -29.41
C ARG A 219 17.54 22.21 -30.45
N ASP A 220 17.71 23.46 -30.00
CA ASP A 220 17.95 24.62 -30.85
C ASP A 220 19.17 25.41 -30.36
N SER A 221 20.34 25.10 -30.90
CA SER A 221 21.61 25.80 -30.60
C SER A 221 21.68 27.25 -31.13
N LEU A 222 20.62 27.73 -31.80
CA LEU A 222 20.53 29.05 -32.44
C LEU A 222 19.48 29.99 -31.81
N PHE A 223 18.67 29.54 -30.85
CA PHE A 223 17.65 30.38 -30.20
C PHE A 223 18.09 30.83 -28.80
N GLN A 224 18.45 32.11 -28.67
CA GLN A 224 18.45 32.78 -27.36
C GLN A 224 17.00 33.01 -26.95
N ASP A 225 16.51 32.18 -26.04
CA ASP A 225 15.15 32.29 -25.53
C ASP A 225 15.01 33.58 -24.68
N HIS A 226 14.42 34.62 -25.26
CA HIS A 226 14.18 35.93 -24.62
C HIS A 226 12.83 36.02 -23.91
N ARG A 227 12.22 34.88 -23.51
CA ARG A 227 10.97 34.88 -22.74
C ARG A 227 11.19 35.60 -21.41
N LYS A 228 10.55 36.76 -21.29
CA LYS A 228 10.58 37.61 -20.09
C LYS A 228 9.80 36.91 -18.96
N PRO A 229 10.22 37.07 -17.69
CA PRO A 229 9.45 36.58 -16.54
C PRO A 229 8.02 37.14 -16.57
N VAL A 230 7.06 36.38 -16.06
CA VAL A 230 5.65 36.79 -16.05
C VAL A 230 5.45 37.84 -14.97
N LYS A 231 4.91 38.99 -15.35
CA LYS A 231 4.61 40.08 -14.41
C LYS A 231 3.21 39.91 -13.84
N VAL A 232 3.12 39.60 -12.54
CA VAL A 232 1.86 39.58 -11.79
C VAL A 232 1.92 40.68 -10.75
N GLY A 233 0.98 41.64 -10.78
CA GLY A 233 0.96 42.76 -9.84
C GLY A 233 2.20 43.68 -9.86
N GLY A 234 3.02 43.62 -10.91
CA GLY A 234 4.27 44.40 -11.04
C GLY A 234 5.56 43.67 -10.61
N HIS A 235 5.45 42.46 -10.06
CA HIS A 235 6.59 41.60 -9.72
C HIS A 235 6.83 40.51 -10.77
N ASP A 236 8.10 40.18 -11.00
CA ASP A 236 8.53 39.14 -11.93
C ASP A 236 8.47 37.76 -11.24
N TYR A 237 7.69 36.84 -11.80
CA TYR A 237 7.55 35.48 -11.28
C TYR A 237 8.02 34.43 -12.29
N ASP A 238 8.54 33.34 -11.74
CA ASP A 238 8.78 32.09 -12.45
C ASP A 238 7.44 31.40 -12.71
N ALA A 239 7.07 31.31 -13.99
CA ALA A 239 5.78 30.80 -14.40
C ALA A 239 5.90 29.70 -15.46
N VAL A 240 5.03 28.70 -15.33
CA VAL A 240 4.93 27.54 -16.23
C VAL A 240 3.53 27.48 -16.79
N THR A 241 3.38 27.39 -18.11
CA THR A 241 2.09 27.12 -18.76
C THR A 241 2.01 25.66 -19.13
N ILE A 242 1.16 24.90 -18.45
CA ILE A 242 0.87 23.52 -18.79
C ILE A 242 -0.15 23.51 -19.93
N ASP A 243 0.18 22.76 -20.97
CA ASP A 243 -0.61 22.63 -22.18
C ASP A 243 -0.98 21.16 -22.38
N SER A 244 -2.28 20.88 -22.45
CA SER A 244 -2.82 19.52 -22.68
C SER A 244 -2.21 18.81 -23.89
N GLU A 245 -1.80 19.53 -24.95
CA GLU A 245 -1.16 18.91 -26.12
C GLU A 245 0.27 18.42 -25.81
N CYS A 246 0.94 19.04 -24.84
CA CYS A 246 2.28 18.72 -24.36
C CYS A 246 2.31 17.69 -23.22
N VAL A 247 1.13 17.31 -22.70
CA VAL A 247 0.97 16.23 -21.71
C VAL A 247 0.58 14.94 -22.44
N LYS A 248 1.40 13.89 -22.30
CA LYS A 248 1.16 12.59 -22.94
C LYS A 248 1.08 11.48 -21.90
N ILE A 249 0.03 10.66 -22.01
CA ILE A 249 -0.06 9.41 -21.25
C ILE A 249 0.60 8.32 -22.08
N VAL A 250 1.61 7.67 -21.52
CA VAL A 250 2.46 6.69 -22.21
C VAL A 250 2.62 5.44 -21.35
N ASN A 251 2.80 4.29 -22.01
CA ASN A 251 3.07 3.04 -21.29
C ASN A 251 4.45 3.04 -20.64
N ASP A 252 5.45 3.62 -21.31
CA ASP A 252 6.83 3.64 -20.83
C ASP A 252 7.37 5.06 -20.94
N LEU A 253 7.77 5.64 -19.81
CA LEU A 253 8.33 6.99 -19.75
C LEU A 253 9.72 7.07 -20.40
N ARG A 254 10.42 5.94 -20.55
CA ARG A 254 11.78 5.87 -21.12
C ARG A 254 11.83 6.14 -22.62
N ILE A 255 10.69 6.16 -23.31
CA ILE A 255 10.63 6.38 -24.77
C ILE A 255 11.14 7.76 -25.20
N ARG A 256 11.19 8.73 -24.28
CA ARG A 256 11.55 10.11 -24.56
C ARG A 256 12.00 10.81 -23.27
N GLU A 257 12.84 11.84 -23.41
CA GLU A 257 13.11 12.76 -22.31
C GLU A 257 11.92 13.70 -22.05
N TRP A 258 11.45 13.74 -20.80
CA TRP A 258 10.39 14.63 -20.33
C TRP A 258 10.95 15.69 -19.39
N ASP A 259 10.35 16.89 -19.39
CA ASP A 259 10.69 17.92 -18.40
C ASP A 259 10.10 17.55 -17.03
N MET A 260 8.94 16.90 -17.06
CA MET A 260 8.23 16.35 -15.92
C MET A 260 7.74 14.95 -16.27
N GLU A 261 7.97 13.99 -15.39
CA GLU A 261 7.45 12.64 -15.55
C GLU A 261 6.91 12.08 -14.24
N SER A 262 5.89 11.23 -14.30
CA SER A 262 5.36 10.53 -13.14
C SER A 262 4.62 9.26 -13.49
N THR A 263 4.76 8.24 -12.64
CA THR A 263 3.92 7.04 -12.62
C THR A 263 2.84 7.21 -11.57
N LEU A 264 1.59 7.24 -12.02
CA LEU A 264 0.39 7.47 -11.23
C LEU A 264 -0.30 6.13 -10.98
N ILE A 265 -0.44 5.73 -9.72
CA ILE A 265 -1.03 4.45 -9.32
C ILE A 265 -2.32 4.72 -8.54
N GLU A 266 -3.45 4.29 -9.11
CA GLU A 266 -4.76 4.45 -8.48
C GLU A 266 -4.91 3.44 -7.33
N VAL A 267 -5.23 3.95 -6.14
CA VAL A 267 -5.35 3.21 -4.88
C VAL A 267 -6.57 3.68 -4.09
N ASP A 268 -7.05 2.86 -3.17
CA ASP A 268 -8.08 3.21 -2.21
C ASP A 268 -7.52 4.20 -1.17
N SER A 269 -8.05 5.42 -1.18
CA SER A 269 -7.55 6.49 -0.34
C SER A 269 -7.70 6.17 1.14
N THR A 270 -8.82 5.60 1.55
CA THR A 270 -9.09 5.29 2.96
C THR A 270 -8.08 4.29 3.53
N SER A 271 -7.81 3.20 2.81
CA SER A 271 -6.93 2.12 3.30
C SER A 271 -5.47 2.54 3.32
N LEU A 272 -4.97 3.19 2.26
CA LEU A 272 -3.58 3.65 2.22
C LEU A 272 -3.32 4.74 3.28
N TRP A 273 -4.25 5.68 3.44
CA TRP A 273 -4.10 6.74 4.44
C TRP A 273 -4.21 6.21 5.86
N GLY A 274 -5.11 5.24 6.11
CA GLY A 274 -5.19 4.53 7.39
C GLY A 274 -3.86 3.88 7.74
N LEU A 275 -3.25 3.15 6.81
CA LEU A 275 -1.94 2.52 7.00
C LEU A 275 -0.85 3.55 7.33
N ILE A 276 -0.75 4.63 6.55
CA ILE A 276 0.27 5.67 6.74
C ILE A 276 0.08 6.41 8.08
N ILE A 277 -1.15 6.80 8.41
CA ILE A 277 -1.45 7.52 9.66
C ILE A 277 -1.25 6.62 10.87
N ASN A 278 -1.66 5.36 10.82
CA ASN A 278 -1.45 4.41 11.91
C ASN A 278 0.03 4.14 12.13
N CYS A 279 0.81 4.03 11.04
CA CYS A 279 2.27 3.95 11.10
C CYS A 279 2.86 5.21 11.75
N ARG A 280 2.42 6.41 11.33
CA ARG A 280 2.84 7.69 11.92
C ARG A 280 2.51 7.79 13.40
N HIS A 281 1.31 7.37 13.80
CA HIS A 281 0.87 7.38 15.19
C HIS A 281 1.73 6.45 16.05
N LEU A 282 2.10 5.28 15.52
CA LEU A 282 3.02 4.34 16.16
C LEU A 282 4.41 4.96 16.38
N ILE A 283 4.90 5.74 15.40
CA ILE A 283 6.22 6.38 15.42
C ILE A 283 6.23 7.61 16.36
N LEU A 284 5.24 8.51 16.24
CA LEU A 284 5.19 9.81 16.91
C LEU A 284 4.94 9.73 18.42
N ARG A 285 4.13 8.78 18.90
CA ARG A 285 3.79 8.67 20.33
C ARG A 285 4.94 8.22 21.23
N LYS A 286 6.19 8.18 20.73
CA LYS A 286 7.39 7.73 21.44
C LYS A 286 7.14 6.39 22.14
N GLY A 287 7.57 5.31 21.50
CA GLY A 287 7.46 3.90 21.92
C GLY A 287 7.41 3.53 23.43
N PRO A 288 7.99 4.25 24.41
CA PRO A 288 7.79 3.94 25.84
C PRO A 288 6.41 4.16 26.48
N GLU A 289 5.51 5.04 25.99
CA GLU A 289 4.26 5.36 26.74
C GLU A 289 3.06 4.45 26.44
N MET A 290 3.01 3.81 25.26
CA MET A 290 1.94 2.86 24.93
C MET A 290 2.18 1.49 25.58
N THR A 291 1.13 0.94 26.18
CA THR A 291 1.10 -0.42 26.72
C THR A 291 1.29 -1.47 25.62
N PHE A 292 1.68 -2.69 26.00
CA PHE A 292 1.78 -3.82 25.06
C PHE A 292 0.49 -4.05 24.28
N GLU A 293 -0.64 -4.01 24.98
CA GLU A 293 -1.95 -4.27 24.40
C GLU A 293 -2.33 -3.21 23.37
N GLU A 294 -2.07 -1.93 23.64
CA GLU A 294 -2.31 -0.85 22.69
C GLU A 294 -1.44 -0.98 21.44
N LYS A 295 -0.16 -1.37 21.58
CA LYS A 295 0.73 -1.63 20.45
C LYS A 295 0.26 -2.83 19.61
N ARG A 296 -0.18 -3.89 20.28
CA ARG A 296 -0.74 -5.09 19.64
C ARG A 296 -1.97 -4.74 18.82
N ILE A 297 -2.92 -4.02 19.42
CA ILE A 297 -4.16 -3.58 18.76
C ILE A 297 -3.85 -2.67 17.56
N LEU A 298 -2.90 -1.75 17.69
CA LEU A 298 -2.53 -0.85 16.59
C LEU A 298 -1.87 -1.62 15.43
N LEU A 299 -0.96 -2.56 15.71
CA LEU A 299 -0.35 -3.40 14.67
C LEU A 299 -1.37 -4.34 14.00
N ASP A 300 -2.28 -4.93 14.77
CA ASP A 300 -3.42 -5.68 14.21
C ASP A 300 -4.25 -4.82 13.26
N THR A 301 -4.48 -3.55 13.64
CA THR A 301 -5.23 -2.59 12.84
C THR A 301 -4.49 -2.26 11.55
N MET A 302 -3.17 -2.05 11.61
CA MET A 302 -2.34 -1.81 10.42
C MET A 302 -2.31 -3.01 9.47
N ILE A 303 -2.21 -4.24 10.00
CA ILE A 303 -2.30 -5.46 9.18
C ILE A 303 -3.68 -5.54 8.52
N GLU A 304 -4.75 -5.22 9.24
CA GLU A 304 -6.09 -5.18 8.65
C GLU A 304 -6.23 -4.10 7.58
N ASP A 305 -5.65 -2.91 7.78
CA ASP A 305 -5.60 -1.86 6.75
C ASP A 305 -4.81 -2.30 5.52
N ALA A 306 -3.73 -3.07 5.69
CA ALA A 306 -3.00 -3.71 4.60
C ALA A 306 -3.86 -4.75 3.86
N ARG A 307 -4.65 -5.57 4.57
CA ARG A 307 -5.63 -6.49 3.95
C ARG A 307 -6.66 -5.74 3.11
N ARG A 308 -7.24 -4.68 3.67
CA ARG A 308 -8.20 -3.81 2.96
C ARG A 308 -7.58 -3.20 1.72
N LEU A 309 -6.32 -2.74 1.82
CA LEU A 309 -5.58 -2.20 0.68
C LEU A 309 -5.37 -3.26 -0.41
N CYS A 310 -5.12 -4.53 -0.03
CA CYS A 310 -5.01 -5.64 -0.98
C CYS A 310 -6.30 -5.86 -1.77
N VAL A 311 -7.42 -5.93 -1.08
CA VAL A 311 -8.75 -6.12 -1.70
C VAL A 311 -9.12 -4.94 -2.60
N ARG A 312 -8.92 -3.71 -2.12
CA ARG A 312 -9.44 -2.50 -2.78
C ARG A 312 -8.48 -1.82 -3.76
N SER A 313 -7.20 -2.16 -3.68
CA SER A 313 -6.15 -1.68 -4.59
C SER A 313 -5.40 -2.86 -5.19
N PRO A 314 -6.10 -3.80 -5.86
CA PRO A 314 -5.50 -5.02 -6.38
C PRO A 314 -4.30 -4.76 -7.28
N ILE A 315 -4.24 -3.60 -7.95
CA ILE A 315 -3.11 -3.18 -8.79
C ILE A 315 -1.76 -3.24 -8.04
N LEU A 316 -1.73 -2.88 -6.75
CA LEU A 316 -0.49 -2.84 -5.97
C LEU A 316 0.07 -4.24 -5.68
N PHE A 317 -0.81 -5.24 -5.70
CA PHE A 317 -0.52 -6.62 -5.35
C PHE A 317 -0.48 -7.53 -6.58
N ARG A 318 -0.39 -6.95 -7.79
CA ARG A 318 -0.11 -7.69 -9.01
C ARG A 318 1.39 -7.78 -9.26
N MET A 319 1.85 -8.97 -9.67
CA MET A 319 3.26 -9.15 -10.01
C MET A 319 3.68 -8.27 -11.19
N SER A 320 2.80 -8.12 -12.17
CA SER A 320 2.98 -7.28 -13.36
C SER A 320 3.16 -5.78 -13.07
N THR A 321 2.72 -5.31 -11.90
CA THR A 321 2.91 -3.90 -11.47
C THR A 321 4.33 -3.63 -10.98
N ARG A 322 5.05 -4.65 -10.49
CA ARG A 322 6.37 -4.48 -9.85
C ARG A 322 7.36 -3.73 -10.74
N SER A 323 7.48 -4.15 -12.01
CA SER A 323 8.39 -3.51 -12.96
C SER A 323 8.06 -2.04 -13.20
N ARG A 324 6.79 -1.62 -13.12
CA ARG A 324 6.42 -0.21 -13.28
C ARG A 324 6.85 0.64 -12.08
N ILE A 325 6.72 0.11 -10.87
CA ILE A 325 7.18 0.79 -9.66
C ILE A 325 8.70 0.91 -9.66
N ILE A 326 9.41 -0.20 -9.91
CA ILE A 326 10.88 -0.28 -9.93
C ILE A 326 11.49 0.81 -10.82
N HIS A 327 11.06 0.86 -12.09
CA HIS A 327 11.67 1.74 -13.09
C HIS A 327 11.13 3.18 -13.10
N SER A 328 10.21 3.52 -12.20
CA SER A 328 9.64 4.87 -12.15
C SER A 328 10.58 5.83 -11.41
N LYS A 329 10.72 7.08 -11.88
CA LYS A 329 11.49 8.10 -11.14
C LYS A 329 10.66 8.90 -10.14
N ASN A 330 9.35 8.98 -10.38
CA ASN A 330 8.43 9.74 -9.54
C ASN A 330 7.09 9.00 -9.46
N THR A 331 6.94 8.18 -8.43
CA THR A 331 5.76 7.37 -8.18
C THR A 331 4.78 8.12 -7.28
N ARG A 332 3.53 8.25 -7.72
CA ARG A 332 2.45 8.91 -6.99
C ARG A 332 1.31 7.93 -6.77
N TYR A 333 0.93 7.76 -5.51
CA TYR A 333 -0.20 6.92 -5.09
C TYR A 333 -1.39 7.82 -4.81
N GLY A 334 -2.52 7.55 -5.46
CA GLY A 334 -3.61 8.52 -5.51
C GLY A 334 -4.95 7.96 -5.96
N THR A 335 -5.93 8.85 -6.09
CA THR A 335 -7.28 8.52 -6.57
C THR A 335 -7.58 9.26 -7.87
N ASP A 336 -8.22 8.58 -8.83
CA ASP A 336 -8.74 9.22 -10.04
C ASP A 336 -10.08 9.88 -9.72
N GLN A 337 -10.11 11.22 -9.72
CA GLN A 337 -11.30 12.02 -9.40
C GLN A 337 -12.15 12.35 -10.63
N GLY A 338 -11.77 11.84 -11.81
CA GLY A 338 -12.43 12.11 -13.08
C GLY A 338 -11.92 13.38 -13.78
N ASP A 339 -11.72 14.47 -13.05
CA ASP A 339 -11.17 15.75 -13.55
C ASP A 339 -9.67 15.95 -13.27
N MET A 340 -9.08 15.09 -12.44
CA MET A 340 -7.64 14.99 -12.19
C MET A 340 -7.28 13.70 -11.44
N PHE A 341 -6.01 13.31 -11.47
CA PHE A 341 -5.45 12.36 -10.52
C PHE A 341 -4.98 13.08 -9.27
N ARG A 342 -5.56 12.69 -8.13
CA ARG A 342 -5.26 13.30 -6.84
C ARG A 342 -4.22 12.49 -6.09
N THR A 343 -3.04 13.09 -5.88
CA THR A 343 -1.94 12.44 -5.16
C THR A 343 -2.20 12.46 -3.66
N LEU A 344 -2.18 11.29 -3.04
CA LEU A 344 -2.21 11.11 -1.59
C LEU A 344 -0.79 11.15 -1.04
N THR A 345 0.08 10.25 -1.51
CA THR A 345 1.49 10.18 -1.12
C THR A 345 2.38 9.88 -2.32
N THR A 346 3.69 10.09 -2.13
CA THR A 346 4.74 9.79 -3.10
C THR A 346 5.65 8.69 -2.56
N SER A 347 6.42 8.04 -3.44
CA SER A 347 7.50 7.14 -3.03
C SER A 347 8.47 7.84 -2.05
N LYS A 348 8.85 9.09 -2.32
CA LYS A 348 9.66 9.93 -1.41
C LYS A 348 9.03 10.10 -0.01
N GLY A 349 7.74 10.41 0.09
CA GLY A 349 7.06 10.56 1.38
C GLY A 349 6.96 9.25 2.17
N ILE A 350 6.88 8.11 1.48
CA ILE A 350 6.94 6.78 2.10
C ILE A 350 8.35 6.49 2.61
N LYS A 351 9.39 6.82 1.83
CA LYS A 351 10.79 6.73 2.23
C LYS A 351 11.05 7.50 3.52
N GLU A 352 10.60 8.74 3.62
CA GLU A 352 10.74 9.57 4.83
C GLU A 352 10.02 8.95 6.04
N THR A 353 8.84 8.37 5.81
CA THR A 353 8.10 7.64 6.86
C THR A 353 8.89 6.43 7.38
N ILE A 354 9.53 5.66 6.50
CA ILE A 354 10.41 4.53 6.85
C ILE A 354 11.61 5.01 7.66
N SER A 355 12.29 6.07 7.21
CA SER A 355 13.46 6.65 7.88
C SER A 355 13.15 7.08 9.32
N LEU A 356 12.00 7.71 9.55
CA LEU A 356 11.59 8.18 10.88
C LEU A 356 11.21 7.03 11.82
N SER A 357 10.87 5.87 11.27
CA SER A 357 10.46 4.69 12.02
C SER A 357 11.60 3.95 12.75
N ALA A 358 12.87 4.26 12.45
CA ALA A 358 14.03 3.72 13.17
C ALA A 358 14.01 4.00 14.68
N SER A 359 13.55 5.20 15.07
CA SER A 359 13.45 5.59 16.47
C SER A 359 12.56 4.63 17.27
N TYR A 360 11.45 4.21 16.64
CA TYR A 360 10.54 3.23 17.19
C TYR A 360 11.17 1.82 17.18
N TYR A 361 11.74 1.39 16.07
CA TYR A 361 12.36 0.06 15.97
C TYR A 361 13.48 -0.15 16.99
N ASN A 362 14.39 0.81 17.13
CA ASN A 362 15.48 0.76 18.12
C ASN A 362 14.94 0.79 19.56
N SER A 363 13.77 1.38 19.80
CA SER A 363 13.13 1.33 21.12
C SER A 363 12.62 -0.07 21.48
N LEU A 364 12.36 -0.92 20.47
CA LEU A 364 12.01 -2.32 20.68
C LEU A 364 13.21 -3.15 21.12
N ASP A 365 14.46 -2.72 20.91
CA ASP A 365 15.69 -3.48 21.23
C ASP A 365 16.21 -3.32 22.67
N ARG A 366 15.47 -2.66 23.58
CA ARG A 366 15.97 -2.45 24.96
C ARG A 366 16.13 -3.78 25.72
N VAL A 367 17.39 -4.07 26.04
CA VAL A 367 17.86 -5.12 26.96
C VAL A 367 17.08 -5.02 28.27
N GLY A 368 16.16 -5.97 28.50
CA GLY A 368 15.33 -6.03 29.71
C GLY A 368 13.81 -5.92 29.49
N SER A 369 13.33 -5.72 28.27
CA SER A 369 11.89 -5.84 27.99
C SER A 369 11.47 -7.32 27.89
N ASN A 370 10.22 -7.62 28.25
CA ASN A 370 9.67 -8.97 28.32
C ASN A 370 9.87 -9.69 26.97
N ASP A 371 10.74 -10.71 26.91
CA ASP A 371 11.21 -11.40 25.70
C ASP A 371 10.07 -11.82 24.74
N LYS A 372 8.90 -12.15 25.29
CA LYS A 372 7.68 -12.49 24.52
C LYS A 372 7.06 -11.32 23.74
N MET A 373 7.15 -10.10 24.27
CA MET A 373 6.55 -8.90 23.65
C MET A 373 7.34 -8.47 22.41
N GLN A 374 8.68 -8.50 22.47
CA GLN A 374 9.55 -8.21 21.32
C GLN A 374 9.36 -9.25 20.21
N LYS A 375 9.31 -10.54 20.58
CA LYS A 375 9.07 -11.67 19.67
C LYS A 375 7.77 -11.55 18.88
N PHE A 376 6.75 -10.87 19.43
CA PHE A 376 5.47 -10.67 18.76
C PHE A 376 5.41 -9.38 17.92
N ILE A 377 5.89 -8.27 18.48
CA ILE A 377 5.74 -6.93 17.87
C ILE A 377 6.70 -6.74 16.70
N ARG A 378 7.96 -7.18 16.83
CA ARG A 378 9.02 -6.91 15.86
C ARG A 378 8.75 -7.52 14.48
N PRO A 379 8.39 -8.81 14.33
CA PRO A 379 8.09 -9.40 13.03
C PRO A 379 6.94 -8.68 12.30
N ARG A 380 5.86 -8.35 13.03
CA ARG A 380 4.70 -7.65 12.47
C ARG A 380 5.00 -6.22 12.05
N PHE A 381 5.82 -5.51 12.82
CA PHE A 381 6.30 -4.21 12.41
C PHE A 381 7.14 -4.30 11.14
N LEU A 382 8.02 -5.28 11.03
CA LEU A 382 8.83 -5.52 9.81
C LEU A 382 7.97 -5.93 8.60
N GLN A 383 6.86 -6.66 8.79
CA GLN A 383 5.88 -6.89 7.72
C GLN A 383 5.33 -5.56 7.17
N MET A 384 5.03 -4.60 8.04
CA MET A 384 4.56 -3.27 7.62
C MET A 384 5.66 -2.49 6.89
N ILE A 385 6.91 -2.56 7.36
CA ILE A 385 8.06 -1.98 6.66
C ILE A 385 8.21 -2.61 5.27
N CYS A 386 8.09 -3.93 5.14
CA CYS A 386 8.14 -4.62 3.84
C CYS A 386 7.05 -4.12 2.89
N LEU A 387 5.81 -3.94 3.39
CA LEU A 387 4.72 -3.35 2.60
C LEU A 387 5.03 -1.94 2.10
N LEU A 388 5.63 -1.09 2.95
CA LEU A 388 6.03 0.26 2.54
C LEU A 388 7.21 0.24 1.55
N LEU A 389 8.19 -0.66 1.74
CA LEU A 389 9.31 -0.85 0.81
C LEU A 389 8.83 -1.29 -0.58
N ALA A 390 7.76 -2.10 -0.65
CA ALA A 390 7.15 -2.50 -1.91
C ALA A 390 6.63 -1.31 -2.73
N LEU A 391 6.35 -0.17 -2.10
CA LEU A 391 5.86 1.04 -2.75
C LEU A 391 6.99 1.99 -3.19
N LEU A 392 8.26 1.64 -2.98
CA LEU A 392 9.40 2.47 -3.37
C LEU A 392 9.89 2.11 -4.77
N ASN A 393 10.27 3.14 -5.53
CA ASN A 393 11.07 2.98 -6.75
C ASN A 393 12.55 2.72 -6.43
N ASP A 394 13.36 2.46 -7.46
CA ASP A 394 14.77 2.11 -7.31
C ASP A 394 15.61 3.28 -6.73
N ASP A 395 15.37 4.51 -7.20
CA ASP A 395 16.10 5.70 -6.75
C ASP A 395 15.87 5.96 -5.25
N ASP A 396 14.61 5.94 -4.80
CA ASP A 396 14.24 6.15 -3.40
C ASP A 396 14.71 5.00 -2.49
N LEU A 397 14.73 3.77 -2.99
CA LEU A 397 15.25 2.61 -2.24
C LEU A 397 16.77 2.70 -2.08
N ALA A 398 17.49 3.12 -3.12
CA ALA A 398 18.95 3.26 -3.08
C ALA A 398 19.40 4.26 -2.00
N GLU A 399 18.63 5.33 -1.78
CA GLU A 399 18.89 6.28 -0.69
C GLU A 399 18.73 5.66 0.71
N LEU A 400 17.89 4.63 0.86
CA LEU A 400 17.71 3.92 2.13
C LEU A 400 18.76 2.82 2.38
N ARG A 401 19.69 2.58 1.45
CA ARG A 401 20.58 1.41 1.47
C ARG A 401 21.28 1.20 2.81
N THR A 402 22.08 2.20 3.22
CA THR A 402 22.85 2.15 4.46
C THR A 402 21.93 2.02 5.68
N PHE A 403 20.77 2.67 5.62
CA PHE A 403 19.80 2.69 6.70
C PHE A 403 19.17 1.30 6.93
N LEU A 404 18.73 0.62 5.87
CA LEU A 404 18.13 -0.71 5.93
C LEU A 404 19.11 -1.77 6.44
N GLU A 405 20.37 -1.73 5.96
CA GLU A 405 21.41 -2.68 6.37
C GLU A 405 21.85 -2.47 7.83
N THR A 406 21.95 -1.20 8.27
CA THR A 406 22.43 -0.88 9.62
C THR A 406 21.34 -1.02 10.68
N THR A 407 20.11 -0.60 10.37
CA THR A 407 19.02 -0.51 11.36
C THR A 407 18.16 -1.77 11.39
N TYR A 408 17.70 -2.25 10.23
CA TYR A 408 16.84 -3.44 10.16
C TYR A 408 17.61 -4.73 9.87
N HIS A 409 18.89 -4.63 9.53
CA HIS A 409 19.69 -5.76 9.06
C HIS A 409 19.04 -6.47 7.86
N LEU A 410 18.51 -5.67 6.93
CA LEU A 410 17.98 -6.14 5.65
C LEU A 410 18.96 -5.80 4.54
N LYS A 411 19.21 -6.75 3.63
CA LYS A 411 19.96 -6.46 2.40
C LYS A 411 19.17 -5.48 1.55
N ALA A 412 19.81 -4.36 1.22
CA ALA A 412 19.11 -3.24 0.62
C ALA A 412 19.26 -3.14 -0.91
N GLU A 413 19.97 -4.08 -1.54
CA GLU A 413 20.00 -4.16 -3.00
C GLU A 413 18.59 -4.49 -3.52
N ARG A 414 18.21 -3.89 -4.66
CA ARG A 414 16.84 -3.99 -5.17
C ARG A 414 16.36 -5.43 -5.31
N ARG A 415 17.20 -6.30 -5.85
CA ARG A 415 16.94 -7.74 -6.01
C ARG A 415 16.58 -8.42 -4.69
N ASP A 416 17.31 -8.13 -3.62
CA ASP A 416 17.12 -8.74 -2.30
C ASP A 416 15.81 -8.24 -1.67
N ILE A 417 15.48 -6.97 -1.88
CA ILE A 417 14.22 -6.37 -1.43
C ILE A 417 13.02 -6.93 -2.20
N GLU A 418 13.11 -7.15 -3.51
CA GLU A 418 12.04 -7.81 -4.27
C GLU A 418 11.84 -9.27 -3.84
N ILE A 419 12.92 -9.99 -3.54
CA ILE A 419 12.84 -11.35 -2.96
C ILE A 419 12.15 -11.32 -1.58
N LEU A 420 12.49 -10.36 -0.72
CA LEU A 420 11.80 -10.14 0.55
C LEU A 420 10.30 -9.86 0.33
N ILE A 421 9.96 -9.01 -0.64
CA ILE A 421 8.57 -8.69 -0.98
C ILE A 421 7.82 -9.93 -1.44
N LEU A 422 8.40 -10.77 -2.29
CA LEU A 422 7.77 -12.01 -2.75
C LEU A 422 7.49 -12.99 -1.62
N LYS A 423 8.42 -13.08 -0.65
CA LYS A 423 8.26 -13.91 0.55
C LYS A 423 7.15 -13.39 1.46
N VAL A 424 7.04 -12.08 1.63
CA VAL A 424 6.22 -11.47 2.69
C VAL A 424 4.85 -11.04 2.19
N ILE A 425 4.76 -10.54 0.97
CA ILE A 425 3.56 -9.97 0.36
C ILE A 425 3.05 -10.94 -0.71
N PRO A 426 1.83 -11.49 -0.58
CA PRO A 426 1.27 -12.36 -1.60
C PRO A 426 0.91 -11.53 -2.84
N LEU A 427 1.78 -11.59 -3.85
CA LEU A 427 1.55 -11.02 -5.16
C LEU A 427 0.81 -12.05 -6.03
N LEU A 428 -0.13 -11.58 -6.83
CA LEU A 428 -0.99 -12.40 -7.69
C LEU A 428 -0.78 -12.05 -9.16
N SER A 429 -1.07 -13.00 -10.05
CA SER A 429 -1.19 -12.78 -11.49
C SER A 429 -2.36 -13.57 -12.07
N ILE A 430 -2.91 -13.12 -13.20
CA ILE A 430 -4.01 -13.82 -13.89
C ILE A 430 -3.66 -15.22 -14.38
N ASN A 431 -2.38 -15.49 -14.67
CA ASN A 431 -1.88 -16.79 -15.11
C ASN A 431 -0.38 -16.89 -14.79
N SER A 432 0.17 -18.08 -15.01
CA SER A 432 1.56 -18.41 -14.67
C SER A 432 2.61 -17.80 -15.60
N GLN A 433 2.27 -17.59 -16.88
CA GLN A 433 3.14 -16.93 -17.85
C GLN A 433 3.37 -15.46 -17.49
N VAL A 434 2.30 -14.73 -17.14
CA VAL A 434 2.39 -13.34 -16.70
C VAL A 434 3.14 -13.24 -15.37
N PHE A 435 2.94 -14.22 -14.47
CA PHE A 435 3.68 -14.28 -13.21
C PHE A 435 5.19 -14.38 -13.46
N LEU A 436 5.64 -15.39 -14.22
CA LEU A 436 7.05 -15.62 -14.50
C LEU A 436 7.67 -14.48 -15.34
N GLY A 437 6.92 -14.01 -16.35
CA GLY A 437 7.29 -12.90 -17.21
C GLY A 437 7.45 -11.56 -16.47
N ALA A 438 6.78 -11.38 -15.33
CA ALA A 438 6.96 -10.21 -14.47
C ALA A 438 8.00 -10.43 -13.35
N LEU A 439 8.13 -11.67 -12.86
CA LEU A 439 9.07 -12.07 -11.81
C LEU A 439 10.53 -11.84 -12.19
N VAL A 440 10.93 -12.38 -13.33
CA VAL A 440 12.34 -12.34 -13.76
C VAL A 440 12.81 -10.90 -14.01
N PRO A 441 12.08 -10.04 -14.76
CA PRO A 441 12.49 -8.66 -14.93
C PRO A 441 12.52 -7.86 -13.63
N ALA A 442 11.66 -8.17 -12.65
CA ALA A 442 11.62 -7.46 -11.38
C ALA A 442 12.88 -7.72 -10.51
N ILE A 443 13.46 -8.93 -10.59
CA ILE A 443 14.63 -9.30 -9.78
C ILE A 443 15.93 -9.14 -10.55
N GLU A 444 15.95 -9.54 -11.81
CA GLU A 444 17.18 -9.65 -12.60
C GLU A 444 17.40 -8.46 -13.55
N ASN A 445 16.42 -7.54 -13.64
CA ASN A 445 16.40 -6.43 -14.59
C ASN A 445 16.58 -6.86 -16.06
N PHE A 446 16.26 -8.12 -16.38
CA PHE A 446 16.34 -8.67 -17.73
C PHE A 446 14.94 -8.97 -18.28
N PRO A 447 14.51 -8.33 -19.39
CA PRO A 447 13.25 -8.66 -20.04
C PRO A 447 13.31 -10.05 -20.69
N LEU A 448 12.38 -10.92 -20.32
CA LEU A 448 12.14 -12.18 -21.02
C LEU A 448 11.40 -11.87 -22.33
N TYR A 449 12.13 -11.53 -23.38
CA TYR A 449 11.52 -11.39 -24.71
C TYR A 449 11.16 -12.78 -25.23
N GLU A 450 9.86 -13.09 -25.27
CA GLU A 450 9.26 -14.23 -25.97
C GLU A 450 9.91 -15.60 -25.68
N LEU A 451 9.92 -16.02 -24.41
CA LEU A 451 10.03 -17.44 -24.14
C LEU A 451 8.76 -18.11 -24.68
N ARG A 452 8.93 -19.05 -25.61
CA ARG A 452 7.83 -19.91 -26.08
C ARG A 452 7.33 -20.73 -24.88
N ASP A 453 6.05 -21.07 -24.87
CA ASP A 453 5.33 -21.84 -23.82
C ASP A 453 6.03 -23.14 -23.36
N GLU A 454 7.10 -23.59 -24.03
CA GLU A 454 7.86 -24.80 -23.73
C GLU A 454 9.07 -24.59 -22.78
N ASP A 455 9.38 -23.36 -22.33
CA ASP A 455 10.63 -23.04 -21.59
C ASP A 455 10.46 -22.53 -20.13
N ASP A 456 9.23 -22.49 -19.60
CA ASP A 456 8.94 -21.95 -18.25
C ASP A 456 9.67 -22.70 -17.13
N SER A 457 9.68 -24.04 -17.18
CA SER A 457 10.38 -24.83 -16.16
C SER A 457 11.89 -24.62 -16.21
N HIS A 458 12.47 -24.38 -17.40
CA HIS A 458 13.90 -24.11 -17.51
C HIS A 458 14.22 -22.72 -16.95
N CYS A 459 13.43 -21.71 -17.32
CA CYS A 459 13.55 -20.35 -16.81
C CYS A 459 13.44 -20.33 -15.27
N TRP A 460 12.48 -21.06 -14.71
CA TRP A 460 12.33 -21.22 -13.26
C TRP A 460 13.55 -21.87 -12.60
N ASN A 461 14.08 -22.96 -13.16
CA ASN A 461 15.28 -23.61 -12.63
C ASN A 461 16.48 -22.63 -12.65
N VAL A 462 16.70 -21.93 -13.76
CA VAL A 462 17.77 -20.92 -13.90
C VAL A 462 17.61 -19.80 -12.87
N PHE A 463 16.39 -19.33 -12.66
CA PHE A 463 16.08 -18.35 -11.63
C PHE A 463 16.45 -18.85 -10.22
N LEU A 464 16.06 -20.08 -9.86
CA LEU A 464 16.40 -20.68 -8.56
C LEU A 464 17.91 -20.85 -8.35
N HIS A 465 18.67 -21.20 -9.40
CA HIS A 465 20.13 -21.20 -9.34
C HIS A 465 20.72 -19.81 -9.08
N ARG A 466 20.14 -18.76 -9.68
CA ARG A 466 20.62 -17.39 -9.53
C ARG A 466 20.37 -16.86 -8.12
N ILE A 467 19.19 -17.09 -7.54
CA ILE A 467 18.95 -16.67 -6.15
C ILE A 467 19.79 -17.47 -5.14
N LEU A 468 20.14 -18.73 -5.45
CA LEU A 468 21.09 -19.51 -4.65
C LEU A 468 22.47 -18.87 -4.60
N LYS A 469 22.99 -18.36 -5.72
CA LYS A 469 24.25 -17.60 -5.76
C LYS A 469 24.21 -16.35 -4.88
N HIS A 470 23.01 -15.84 -4.57
CA HIS A 470 22.79 -14.74 -3.64
C HIS A 470 22.58 -15.17 -2.19
N GLY A 471 22.58 -16.47 -1.90
CA GLY A 471 22.46 -17.06 -0.57
C GLY A 471 21.03 -17.47 -0.18
N TYR A 472 20.09 -17.50 -1.13
CA TYR A 472 18.71 -17.89 -0.90
C TYR A 472 18.47 -19.36 -1.22
N LEU A 473 17.76 -20.05 -0.33
CA LEU A 473 17.30 -21.42 -0.55
C LEU A 473 15.78 -21.44 -0.45
N LEU A 474 15.14 -22.15 -1.37
CA LEU A 474 13.68 -22.28 -1.43
C LEU A 474 13.26 -23.68 -0.97
N PRO A 475 12.75 -23.84 0.27
CA PRO A 475 12.20 -25.10 0.75
C PRO A 475 10.97 -25.52 -0.06
N GLY A 476 10.87 -26.82 -0.35
CA GLY A 476 9.73 -27.43 -1.02
C GLY A 476 9.18 -28.63 -0.25
N THR A 477 7.95 -29.01 -0.57
CA THR A 477 7.31 -30.23 -0.07
C THR A 477 7.80 -31.47 -0.82
N ILE A 478 7.34 -32.65 -0.39
CA ILE A 478 7.60 -33.91 -1.09
C ILE A 478 7.09 -33.93 -2.54
N GLN A 479 5.99 -33.24 -2.83
CA GLN A 479 5.43 -33.16 -4.18
C GLN A 479 6.27 -32.24 -5.08
N ASP A 480 6.80 -31.18 -4.47
CA ASP A 480 7.60 -30.15 -5.13
C ASP A 480 9.02 -30.64 -5.49
N LEU A 481 9.58 -31.57 -4.72
CA LEU A 481 10.99 -31.99 -4.76
C LEU A 481 11.19 -33.44 -5.27
N GLY A 482 12.45 -33.88 -5.35
CA GLY A 482 12.78 -35.28 -5.68
C GLY A 482 12.96 -35.59 -7.17
N ARG A 483 13.43 -34.62 -7.98
CA ARG A 483 13.95 -34.91 -9.33
C ARG A 483 15.32 -35.60 -9.24
N ASP A 484 15.63 -36.54 -10.13
CA ASP A 484 16.88 -37.32 -10.06
C ASP A 484 18.17 -36.48 -10.17
N GLN A 485 18.14 -35.41 -10.98
CA GLN A 485 19.30 -34.56 -11.28
C GLN A 485 19.23 -33.14 -10.69
N MET A 486 18.14 -32.82 -9.98
CA MET A 486 17.89 -31.49 -9.39
C MET A 486 16.90 -31.63 -8.22
N SER A 487 17.16 -32.57 -7.32
CA SER A 487 16.24 -32.99 -6.25
C SER A 487 15.86 -31.86 -5.32
N TRP A 488 16.73 -30.85 -5.20
CA TRP A 488 16.56 -29.66 -4.36
C TRP A 488 15.76 -28.53 -5.02
N ILE A 489 15.54 -28.59 -6.33
CA ILE A 489 14.82 -27.53 -7.07
C ILE A 489 13.31 -27.81 -7.01
N VAL A 490 12.58 -26.86 -6.42
CA VAL A 490 11.11 -26.83 -6.45
C VAL A 490 10.63 -26.88 -7.90
N LYS A 491 9.86 -27.92 -8.25
CA LYS A 491 9.32 -28.12 -9.60
C LYS A 491 8.40 -26.97 -10.00
N TRP A 492 8.47 -26.59 -11.27
CA TRP A 492 7.38 -25.83 -11.89
C TRP A 492 6.17 -26.76 -12.07
N PRO A 493 5.00 -26.46 -11.49
CA PRO A 493 3.83 -27.31 -11.62
C PRO A 493 3.23 -27.21 -13.03
N LYS A 494 2.39 -28.18 -13.42
CA LYS A 494 1.79 -28.23 -14.76
C LYS A 494 1.00 -26.98 -15.13
N ASP A 495 0.25 -26.42 -14.17
CA ASP A 495 -0.52 -25.19 -14.35
C ASP A 495 0.31 -23.91 -14.07
N GLY A 496 1.55 -24.08 -13.62
CA GLY A 496 2.46 -23.02 -13.20
C GLY A 496 2.03 -22.28 -11.93
N PHE A 497 2.90 -21.39 -11.43
CA PHE A 497 2.59 -20.56 -10.27
C PHE A 497 1.90 -19.27 -10.69
N HIS A 498 0.78 -18.94 -10.03
CA HIS A 498 0.05 -17.67 -10.23
C HIS A 498 0.14 -16.74 -9.00
N THR A 499 0.95 -17.12 -8.00
CA THR A 499 1.11 -16.40 -6.74
C THR A 499 2.53 -16.51 -6.21
N SER A 500 3.01 -15.46 -5.53
CA SER A 500 4.28 -15.48 -4.82
C SER A 500 4.29 -16.34 -3.56
N ALA A 501 3.16 -16.95 -3.17
CA ALA A 501 3.09 -17.83 -1.99
C ALA A 501 4.10 -18.99 -2.00
N VAL A 502 4.58 -19.39 -3.18
CA VAL A 502 5.70 -20.34 -3.32
C VAL A 502 6.93 -19.90 -2.52
N PHE A 503 7.17 -18.59 -2.37
CA PHE A 503 8.32 -18.03 -1.63
C PHE A 503 8.10 -17.89 -0.12
N ASN A 504 6.94 -18.27 0.44
CA ASN A 504 6.62 -18.08 1.86
C ASN A 504 7.67 -18.71 2.81
N ASN A 505 8.25 -19.84 2.39
CA ASN A 505 9.23 -20.60 3.17
C ASN A 505 10.69 -20.22 2.85
N LEU A 506 10.91 -19.29 1.92
CA LEU A 506 12.25 -18.90 1.49
C LEU A 506 13.13 -18.48 2.68
N GLN A 507 14.36 -18.97 2.71
CA GLN A 507 15.34 -18.59 3.72
C GLN A 507 16.66 -18.08 3.12
N TYR A 508 17.33 -17.23 3.87
CA TYR A 508 18.62 -16.62 3.52
C TYR A 508 19.71 -17.08 4.48
N ALA A 509 20.81 -17.61 3.94
CA ALA A 509 21.91 -18.18 4.73
C ALA A 509 22.93 -17.13 5.24
N GLY A 510 22.99 -15.95 4.61
CA GLY A 510 24.04 -14.95 4.87
C GLY A 510 23.94 -14.25 6.22
N SER A 511 24.71 -13.18 6.43
CA SER A 511 24.85 -12.51 7.73
C SER A 511 23.64 -11.64 8.14
N LEU A 512 22.93 -11.05 7.17
CA LEU A 512 21.76 -10.19 7.38
C LEU A 512 20.46 -11.02 7.38
N ARG A 513 20.23 -11.77 8.46
CA ARG A 513 19.20 -12.82 8.54
C ARG A 513 17.78 -12.36 8.88
N THR A 514 17.54 -11.06 9.10
CA THR A 514 16.22 -10.55 9.52
C THR A 514 15.09 -10.97 8.58
N ILE A 515 15.37 -11.17 7.28
CA ILE A 515 14.38 -11.72 6.33
C ILE A 515 13.77 -13.05 6.79
N ASN A 516 14.51 -13.88 7.52
CA ASN A 516 14.05 -15.18 8.03
C ASN A 516 13.05 -15.03 9.18
N ASP A 517 13.05 -13.88 9.86
CA ASP A 517 12.20 -13.58 11.01
C ASP A 517 10.89 -12.90 10.62
N ILE A 518 10.72 -12.54 9.33
CA ILE A 518 9.53 -11.85 8.83
C ILE A 518 8.58 -12.91 8.23
N PRO A 519 7.44 -13.19 8.88
CA PRO A 519 6.47 -14.14 8.35
C PRO A 519 5.72 -13.56 7.14
N PRO A 520 5.17 -14.41 6.27
CA PRO A 520 4.28 -13.97 5.20
C PRO A 520 3.02 -13.30 5.76
N VAL A 521 2.53 -12.28 5.08
CA VAL A 521 1.26 -11.64 5.39
C VAL A 521 0.14 -12.41 4.68
N VAL A 522 -0.76 -12.99 5.46
CA VAL A 522 -1.95 -13.65 4.91
C VAL A 522 -3.03 -12.60 4.70
N PHE A 523 -3.21 -12.14 3.45
CA PHE A 523 -4.23 -11.14 3.10
C PHE A 523 -5.64 -11.73 2.93
N HIS A 524 -5.75 -13.00 2.55
CA HIS A 524 -7.03 -13.70 2.38
C HIS A 524 -7.14 -15.01 3.18
N PRO A 525 -6.98 -14.99 4.52
CA PRO A 525 -7.16 -16.21 5.30
C PRO A 525 -8.60 -16.78 5.21
N GLU A 526 -9.56 -15.95 4.79
CA GLU A 526 -10.94 -16.35 4.53
C GLU A 526 -11.10 -17.30 3.33
N ALA A 527 -10.17 -17.28 2.35
CA ALA A 527 -10.31 -18.11 1.15
C ALA A 527 -10.25 -19.63 1.46
N SER A 528 -9.65 -19.99 2.59
CA SER A 528 -9.55 -21.38 3.05
C SER A 528 -10.67 -21.79 4.03
N VAL A 529 -11.59 -20.89 4.36
CA VAL A 529 -12.70 -21.17 5.28
C VAL A 529 -14.04 -20.77 4.66
N GLU A 530 -15.12 -21.48 4.97
CA GLU A 530 -16.45 -21.12 4.47
C GLU A 530 -17.07 -19.93 5.21
N GLU A 531 -16.74 -19.80 6.50
CA GLU A 531 -17.27 -18.76 7.39
C GLU A 531 -16.13 -18.03 8.13
N VAL A 532 -16.30 -16.73 8.32
CA VAL A 532 -15.37 -15.86 9.06
C VAL A 532 -16.08 -15.24 10.25
N MET A 533 -15.41 -15.23 11.40
CA MET A 533 -15.88 -14.45 12.54
C MET A 533 -15.43 -13.00 12.39
N VAL A 534 -16.34 -12.05 12.57
CA VAL A 534 -16.09 -10.62 12.42
C VAL A 534 -16.61 -9.86 13.63
N MET A 535 -15.98 -8.74 13.95
CA MET A 535 -16.48 -7.74 14.87
C MET A 535 -17.04 -6.58 14.03
N MET A 536 -18.33 -6.30 14.20
CA MET A 536 -18.99 -5.18 13.53
C MET A 536 -18.69 -3.86 14.26
N THR A 537 -18.99 -2.73 13.63
CA THR A 537 -18.75 -1.38 14.20
C THR A 537 -19.56 -1.08 15.47
N ASN A 538 -20.65 -1.79 15.72
CA ASN A 538 -21.37 -1.76 16.99
C ASN A 538 -20.65 -2.55 18.12
N GLY A 539 -19.44 -3.07 17.88
CA GLY A 539 -18.62 -3.81 18.83
C GLY A 539 -19.04 -5.27 19.04
N SER A 540 -20.14 -5.71 18.42
CA SER A 540 -20.63 -7.08 18.56
C SER A 540 -19.95 -8.04 17.59
N LYS A 541 -19.77 -9.29 18.01
CA LYS A 541 -19.17 -10.36 17.20
C LYS A 541 -20.25 -11.13 16.44
N TYR A 542 -19.98 -11.44 15.19
CA TYR A 542 -20.84 -12.23 14.31
C TYR A 542 -19.99 -13.18 13.46
N THR A 543 -20.63 -14.16 12.85
CA THR A 543 -20.10 -15.05 11.83
C THR A 543 -20.79 -14.72 10.52
N ILE A 544 -20.01 -14.55 9.44
CA ILE A 544 -20.50 -14.28 8.09
C ILE A 544 -19.87 -15.28 7.12
N GLY A 545 -20.50 -15.49 5.96
CA GLY A 545 -19.89 -16.27 4.89
C GLY A 545 -18.65 -15.56 4.33
N SER A 546 -17.57 -16.28 4.08
CA SER A 546 -16.33 -15.72 3.52
C SER A 546 -16.55 -14.99 2.19
N ALA A 547 -17.46 -15.52 1.35
CA ALA A 547 -17.81 -14.91 0.06
C ALA A 547 -18.54 -13.55 0.18
N ASP A 548 -19.14 -13.26 1.35
CA ASP A 548 -19.87 -12.01 1.59
C ASP A 548 -18.98 -10.94 2.25
N LEU A 549 -17.80 -11.31 2.76
CA LEU A 549 -16.89 -10.41 3.47
C LEU A 549 -16.55 -9.17 2.62
N GLU A 550 -16.11 -9.39 1.38
CA GLU A 550 -15.76 -8.30 0.46
C GLU A 550 -16.99 -7.44 0.13
N ARG A 551 -18.13 -8.07 -0.14
CA ARG A 551 -19.37 -7.37 -0.53
C ARG A 551 -19.88 -6.48 0.58
N ILE A 552 -19.88 -6.98 1.82
CA ILE A 552 -20.25 -6.22 3.02
C ILE A 552 -19.26 -5.09 3.25
N THR A 553 -17.95 -5.36 3.16
CA THR A 553 -16.87 -4.38 3.37
C THR A 553 -16.89 -3.26 2.33
N CYS A 554 -17.30 -3.55 1.09
CA CYS A 554 -17.44 -2.59 0.00
C CYS A 554 -18.83 -1.93 -0.06
N LEU A 555 -19.70 -2.17 0.93
CA LEU A 555 -21.09 -1.68 0.97
C LEU A 555 -21.85 -1.97 -0.34
N ILE A 556 -21.73 -3.19 -0.85
CA ILE A 556 -22.47 -3.62 -2.04
C ILE A 556 -23.94 -3.80 -1.62
N PRO A 557 -24.91 -3.19 -2.33
CA PRO A 557 -26.30 -3.25 -1.93
C PRO A 557 -26.83 -4.69 -1.94
N GLY A 558 -27.58 -5.06 -0.91
CA GLY A 558 -28.06 -6.42 -0.73
C GLY A 558 -28.36 -6.77 0.72
N ARG A 559 -28.97 -7.93 0.92
CA ARG A 559 -29.28 -8.49 2.23
C ARG A 559 -28.33 -9.65 2.51
N TYR A 560 -27.57 -9.54 3.59
CA TYR A 560 -26.56 -10.51 3.99
C TYR A 560 -26.95 -11.14 5.33
N THR A 561 -26.74 -12.46 5.45
CA THR A 561 -27.00 -13.16 6.70
C THR A 561 -25.80 -13.07 7.62
N VAL A 562 -26.00 -12.61 8.86
CA VAL A 562 -24.97 -12.58 9.90
C VAL A 562 -25.45 -13.37 11.11
N ARG A 563 -24.60 -14.24 11.66
CA ARG A 563 -24.96 -15.16 12.75
C ARG A 563 -24.22 -14.80 14.04
N GLU A 564 -24.86 -14.86 15.20
CA GLU A 564 -24.13 -14.76 16.47
C GLU A 564 -23.13 -15.92 16.64
N PRO A 565 -22.00 -15.72 17.32
CA PRO A 565 -21.03 -16.78 17.57
C PRO A 565 -21.62 -17.90 18.44
N GLY A 566 -21.45 -19.15 18.02
CA GLY A 566 -21.85 -20.37 18.75
C GLY A 566 -22.76 -21.32 17.96
N LEU A 567 -22.88 -22.58 18.42
CA LEU A 567 -23.63 -23.66 17.76
C LEU A 567 -25.14 -23.40 17.60
N ARG A 568 -25.69 -22.38 18.29
CA ARG A 568 -27.10 -21.95 18.22
C ARG A 568 -27.24 -20.43 18.08
N GLY A 569 -26.27 -19.76 17.47
CA GLY A 569 -26.31 -18.32 17.25
C GLY A 569 -27.55 -17.92 16.45
N ARG A 570 -28.19 -16.80 16.83
CA ARG A 570 -29.30 -16.24 16.07
C ARG A 570 -28.81 -15.64 14.75
N ASN A 571 -29.61 -15.79 13.71
CA ASN A 571 -29.37 -15.13 12.43
C ASN A 571 -30.03 -13.75 12.44
N TYR A 572 -29.31 -12.77 11.91
CA TYR A 572 -29.78 -11.42 11.66
C TYR A 572 -29.56 -11.09 10.19
N ASP A 573 -30.35 -10.15 9.69
CA ASP A 573 -30.22 -9.62 8.35
C ASP A 573 -29.49 -8.28 8.40
N LEU A 574 -28.30 -8.26 7.81
CA LEU A 574 -27.58 -7.04 7.49
C LEU A 574 -28.09 -6.52 6.15
N ASP A 575 -28.80 -5.40 6.16
CA ASP A 575 -29.33 -4.75 4.97
C ASP A 575 -28.43 -3.60 4.54
N ILE A 576 -27.91 -3.67 3.31
CA ILE A 576 -27.11 -2.59 2.70
C ILE A 576 -27.97 -1.93 1.63
N GLN A 577 -28.39 -0.70 1.93
CA GLN A 577 -29.29 0.09 1.08
C GLN A 577 -28.52 1.11 0.25
N GLU A 578 -28.87 1.25 -1.02
CA GLU A 578 -28.33 2.28 -1.93
C GLU A 578 -29.39 3.35 -2.22
N TYR A 579 -29.00 4.61 -2.12
CA TYR A 579 -29.83 5.76 -2.49
C TYR A 579 -29.10 6.65 -3.50
N HIS A 580 -29.74 6.94 -4.64
CA HIS A 580 -29.20 7.81 -5.68
C HIS A 580 -29.39 9.28 -5.30
N ILE A 581 -28.31 9.94 -4.88
CA ILE A 581 -28.35 11.27 -4.24
C ILE A 581 -28.59 12.38 -5.26
N ASN A 582 -27.92 12.32 -6.42
CA ASN A 582 -27.98 13.35 -7.45
C ASN A 582 -28.97 13.02 -8.58
N ALA A 583 -29.94 12.12 -8.35
CA ALA A 583 -30.92 11.74 -9.36
C ALA A 583 -31.69 12.94 -9.93
N ASP A 584 -32.10 13.89 -9.09
CA ASP A 584 -32.77 15.11 -9.53
C ASP A 584 -31.84 16.03 -10.33
N LEU A 585 -30.55 16.04 -10.02
CA LEU A 585 -29.55 16.83 -10.72
C LEU A 585 -29.23 16.23 -12.09
N ASP A 586 -29.07 14.91 -12.18
CA ASP A 586 -28.92 14.21 -13.47
C ASP A 586 -30.12 14.46 -14.38
N GLU A 587 -31.33 14.45 -13.81
CA GLU A 587 -32.55 14.79 -14.55
C GLU A 587 -32.58 16.27 -14.97
N ALA A 588 -32.15 17.18 -14.10
CA ALA A 588 -32.00 18.60 -14.44
C ALA A 588 -31.02 18.79 -15.61
N ILE A 589 -29.87 18.10 -15.59
CA ILE A 589 -28.87 18.11 -16.65
C ILE A 589 -29.44 17.56 -17.96
N ARG A 590 -30.22 16.47 -17.90
CA ARG A 590 -30.91 15.90 -19.06
C ARG A 590 -31.87 16.91 -19.70
N ILE A 591 -32.64 17.64 -18.88
CA ILE A 591 -33.55 18.68 -19.37
C ILE A 591 -32.76 19.88 -19.92
N ILE A 592 -31.66 20.29 -19.28
CA ILE A 592 -30.76 21.33 -19.80
C ILE A 592 -30.22 20.96 -21.18
N ASN A 593 -29.80 19.71 -21.38
CA ASN A 593 -29.31 19.26 -22.68
C ASN A 593 -30.41 19.28 -23.76
N GLN A 594 -31.67 19.05 -23.39
CA GLN A 594 -32.81 19.29 -24.29
C GLN A 594 -33.00 20.78 -24.60
N ILE A 595 -32.90 21.65 -23.58
CA ILE A 595 -32.97 23.11 -23.76
C ILE A 595 -31.84 23.58 -24.67
N ILE A 596 -30.61 23.10 -24.47
CA ILE A 596 -29.43 23.39 -25.28
C ILE A 596 -29.65 22.93 -26.74
N SER A 597 -30.14 21.71 -26.94
CA SER A 597 -30.45 21.18 -28.28
C SER A 597 -31.51 22.02 -28.99
N LYS A 598 -32.60 22.40 -28.29
CA LYS A 598 -33.64 23.30 -28.82
C LYS A 598 -33.10 24.69 -29.11
N THR A 599 -32.25 25.23 -28.24
CA THR A 599 -31.60 26.54 -28.43
C THR A 599 -30.64 26.53 -29.62
N ASN A 600 -29.90 25.44 -29.82
CA ASN A 600 -29.05 25.23 -30.98
C ASN A 600 -29.84 25.10 -32.28
N ALA A 601 -30.93 24.34 -32.27
CA ALA A 601 -31.83 24.22 -33.41
C ALA A 601 -32.43 25.59 -33.79
N TRP A 602 -32.78 26.40 -32.80
CA TRP A 602 -33.21 27.78 -32.97
C TRP A 602 -32.11 28.65 -33.60
N LEU A 603 -30.87 28.54 -33.15
CA LEU A 603 -29.71 29.26 -33.72
C LEU A 603 -29.35 28.81 -35.15
N ALA A 604 -29.63 27.56 -35.51
CA ALA A 604 -29.38 26.99 -36.84
C ALA A 604 -30.48 27.28 -37.89
N GLY A 605 -31.64 27.81 -37.47
CA GLY A 605 -32.78 28.05 -38.36
C GLY A 605 -32.51 29.10 -39.46
N PRO A 606 -33.14 28.98 -40.65
CA PRO A 606 -32.94 29.92 -41.74
C PRO A 606 -33.51 31.30 -41.36
N ARG A 607 -32.64 32.28 -41.12
CA ARG A 607 -33.02 33.68 -41.05
C ARG A 607 -33.66 34.06 -42.38
N ARG A 608 -35.00 34.17 -42.44
CA ARG A 608 -35.71 34.63 -43.63
C ARG A 608 -35.19 36.02 -43.98
N SER A 609 -34.38 36.06 -45.03
CA SER A 609 -33.83 37.26 -45.66
C SER A 609 -34.99 38.15 -46.11
N GLY A 610 -35.33 39.13 -45.29
CA GLY A 610 -36.01 40.34 -45.73
C GLY A 610 -34.95 41.33 -46.21
N SER A 611 -34.83 41.48 -47.52
CA SER A 611 -34.09 42.56 -48.22
C SER A 611 -32.56 42.60 -48.02
N VAL A 612 -31.84 41.79 -48.81
CA VAL A 612 -30.44 42.10 -49.18
C VAL A 612 -30.44 42.72 -50.57
N THR A 613 -30.53 44.04 -50.62
CA THR A 613 -29.97 44.82 -51.74
C THR A 613 -28.91 45.75 -51.16
N ARG A 614 -27.66 45.51 -51.57
CA ARG A 614 -26.51 46.43 -51.57
C ARG A 614 -26.06 47.03 -50.22
N LEU A 615 -25.00 46.45 -49.66
CA LEU A 615 -23.77 47.18 -49.26
C LEU A 615 -22.70 46.17 -48.82
N ASN A 616 -21.99 45.62 -49.79
CA ASN A 616 -20.67 45.03 -49.56
C ASN A 616 -19.66 46.17 -49.55
N GLY A 617 -19.06 46.44 -48.39
CA GLY A 617 -17.96 47.37 -48.24
C GLY A 617 -17.93 48.00 -46.86
N LEU A 618 -16.96 47.59 -46.05
CA LEU A 618 -16.59 48.13 -44.73
C LEU A 618 -17.47 47.68 -43.55
N ILE A 619 -17.12 46.54 -42.94
CA ILE A 619 -17.06 46.37 -41.47
C ILE A 619 -16.14 45.17 -41.17
N ARG A 620 -15.29 45.38 -40.17
CA ARG A 620 -14.33 44.46 -39.56
C ARG A 620 -14.88 43.04 -39.41
N ARG A 621 -14.00 42.05 -39.61
CA ARG A 621 -14.13 40.68 -39.08
C ARG A 621 -14.39 40.74 -37.57
N SER A 622 -15.66 40.66 -37.18
CA SER A 622 -16.07 40.24 -35.83
C SER A 622 -16.28 38.72 -35.91
N ASN A 623 -15.54 37.98 -35.08
CA ASN A 623 -15.54 36.52 -34.99
C ASN A 623 -16.84 35.91 -34.39
N ASN A 624 -17.96 36.62 -34.37
CA ASN A 624 -19.18 36.15 -33.70
C ASN A 624 -20.07 35.39 -34.68
N ALA A 625 -19.65 34.18 -35.09
CA ALA A 625 -20.63 33.14 -35.42
C ALA A 625 -21.39 32.79 -34.13
N PRO A 626 -22.72 32.56 -34.15
CA PRO A 626 -23.43 32.12 -32.95
C PRO A 626 -22.85 30.77 -32.51
N GLY A 627 -22.12 30.76 -31.40
CA GLY A 627 -21.58 29.53 -30.81
C GLY A 627 -22.72 28.58 -30.48
N PHE A 628 -22.67 27.37 -31.03
CA PHE A 628 -23.53 26.27 -30.61
C PHE A 628 -23.15 25.87 -29.18
N LEU A 629 -24.15 25.65 -28.35
CA LEU A 629 -23.98 25.18 -26.98
C LEU A 629 -23.76 23.66 -26.96
N ASN A 630 -22.73 23.17 -26.31
CA ASN A 630 -22.51 21.74 -26.10
C ASN A 630 -23.38 21.20 -24.98
N GLU A 631 -23.62 19.88 -25.02
CA GLU A 631 -24.23 19.17 -23.91
C GLU A 631 -23.42 19.35 -22.63
N TYR A 632 -24.13 19.72 -21.56
CA TYR A 632 -23.61 19.75 -20.21
C TYR A 632 -23.48 18.31 -19.68
N LYS A 633 -22.27 17.94 -19.26
CA LYS A 633 -21.98 16.64 -18.66
C LYS A 633 -21.98 16.77 -17.14
N GLY A 634 -22.76 15.92 -16.48
CA GLY A 634 -22.70 15.74 -15.04
C GLY A 634 -21.48 14.93 -14.60
N SER A 635 -21.33 14.79 -13.29
CA SER A 635 -20.28 14.10 -12.57
C SER A 635 -20.51 12.59 -12.47
N GLY A 636 -21.61 12.09 -13.03
CA GLY A 636 -21.99 10.69 -12.99
C GLY A 636 -22.84 10.36 -11.76
N ARG A 637 -23.20 9.08 -11.61
CA ARG A 637 -24.11 8.59 -10.59
C ARG A 637 -23.50 8.67 -9.19
N LEU A 638 -24.06 9.50 -8.31
CA LEU A 638 -23.65 9.63 -6.90
C LEU A 638 -24.59 8.86 -5.98
N THR A 639 -24.07 7.94 -5.18
CA THR A 639 -24.89 7.10 -4.29
C THR A 639 -24.48 7.20 -2.82
N ARG A 640 -25.48 7.10 -1.94
CA ARG A 640 -25.36 6.95 -0.50
C ARG A 640 -25.66 5.50 -0.15
N ASN A 641 -24.73 4.82 0.50
CA ASN A 641 -24.82 3.41 0.85
C ASN A 641 -24.85 3.28 2.38
N LEU A 642 -25.94 2.75 2.94
CA LEU A 642 -26.15 2.63 4.39
C LEU A 642 -26.27 1.16 4.77
N ALA A 643 -25.44 0.70 5.70
CA ALA A 643 -25.51 -0.65 6.27
C ALA A 643 -26.27 -0.64 7.61
N ILE A 644 -27.32 -1.45 7.71
CA ILE A 644 -28.23 -1.52 8.84
C ILE A 644 -28.33 -2.97 9.33
N LEU A 645 -28.17 -3.18 10.64
CA LEU A 645 -28.37 -4.47 11.28
C LEU A 645 -29.40 -4.32 12.41
N GLY A 646 -30.62 -4.80 12.17
CA GLY A 646 -31.76 -4.49 13.05
C GLY A 646 -32.03 -2.98 13.05
N ASP A 647 -31.93 -2.32 14.21
CA ASP A 647 -32.06 -0.87 14.34
C ASP A 647 -30.71 -0.12 14.32
N ALA A 648 -29.58 -0.85 14.30
CA ALA A 648 -28.25 -0.26 14.39
C ALA A 648 -27.72 0.12 12.99
N ARG A 649 -27.34 1.40 12.82
CA ARG A 649 -26.58 1.86 11.66
C ARG A 649 -25.12 1.52 11.85
N LEU A 650 -24.63 0.56 11.06
CA LEU A 650 -23.25 0.10 11.18
C LEU A 650 -22.29 0.97 10.37
N ALA A 651 -22.71 1.42 9.18
CA ALA A 651 -21.84 2.18 8.31
C ALA A 651 -22.57 3.03 7.28
N LEU A 652 -21.93 4.12 6.86
CA LEU A 652 -22.38 5.03 5.83
C LEU A 652 -21.23 5.35 4.85
N GLY A 653 -21.41 5.04 3.58
CA GLY A 653 -20.42 5.30 2.54
C GLY A 653 -21.02 6.02 1.33
N TYR A 654 -20.21 6.83 0.67
CA TYR A 654 -20.59 7.56 -0.53
C TYR A 654 -19.82 7.01 -1.74
N LYS A 655 -20.48 6.92 -2.90
CA LYS A 655 -19.85 6.44 -4.12
C LYS A 655 -20.17 7.31 -5.34
N ILE A 656 -19.24 7.35 -6.30
CA ILE A 656 -19.40 7.91 -7.65
C ILE A 656 -19.18 6.77 -8.65
N GLU A 657 -20.17 6.46 -9.48
CA GLU A 657 -20.12 5.35 -10.44
C GLU A 657 -19.64 4.03 -9.78
N GLY A 658 -20.12 3.77 -8.55
CA GLY A 658 -19.73 2.61 -7.74
C GLY A 658 -18.41 2.73 -6.97
N ARG A 659 -17.60 3.76 -7.20
CA ARG A 659 -16.31 3.98 -6.50
C ARG A 659 -16.48 4.82 -5.24
N LYS A 660 -15.88 4.39 -4.13
CA LYS A 660 -15.98 5.09 -2.84
C LYS A 660 -15.33 6.47 -2.87
N ILE A 661 -16.01 7.48 -2.31
CA ILE A 661 -15.49 8.85 -2.17
C ILE A 661 -15.79 9.41 -0.76
N PRO A 662 -14.99 10.38 -0.28
CA PRO A 662 -15.29 11.13 0.93
C PRO A 662 -16.61 11.92 0.82
N GLN A 663 -17.29 12.11 1.96
CA GLN A 663 -18.50 12.93 2.06
C GLN A 663 -18.27 14.37 1.58
N SER A 664 -17.15 14.97 1.98
CA SER A 664 -16.76 16.33 1.59
C SER A 664 -16.59 16.46 0.07
N ASP A 665 -15.97 15.47 -0.59
CA ASP A 665 -15.83 15.42 -2.04
C ASP A 665 -17.19 15.30 -2.74
N LEU A 666 -18.10 14.47 -2.22
CA LEU A 666 -19.46 14.35 -2.75
C LEU A 666 -20.23 15.66 -2.63
N VAL A 667 -20.24 16.28 -1.44
CA VAL A 667 -20.91 17.57 -1.20
C VAL A 667 -20.36 18.63 -2.14
N ARG A 668 -19.04 18.71 -2.29
CA ARG A 668 -18.37 19.67 -3.18
C ARG A 668 -18.75 19.48 -4.64
N ARG A 669 -18.82 18.23 -5.13
CA ARG A 669 -19.27 17.94 -6.50
C ARG A 669 -20.69 18.42 -6.72
N MET A 670 -21.59 18.10 -5.80
CA MET A 670 -22.96 18.61 -5.86
C MET A 670 -23.03 20.14 -5.86
N VAL A 671 -22.24 20.84 -5.03
CA VAL A 671 -22.16 22.32 -5.06
C VAL A 671 -21.74 22.81 -6.46
N ARG A 672 -20.65 22.26 -7.01
CA ARG A 672 -20.10 22.66 -8.31
C ARG A 672 -21.12 22.47 -9.43
N GLU A 673 -21.85 21.35 -9.43
CA GLU A 673 -22.84 21.04 -10.44
C GLU A 673 -24.13 21.86 -10.30
N ILE A 674 -24.57 22.10 -9.07
CA ILE A 674 -25.71 22.98 -8.78
C ILE A 674 -25.41 24.40 -9.26
N GLN A 675 -24.22 24.91 -8.94
CA GLN A 675 -23.76 26.22 -9.41
C GLN A 675 -23.63 26.24 -10.93
N GLY A 676 -22.98 25.24 -11.53
CA GLY A 676 -22.84 25.11 -12.97
C GLY A 676 -24.17 25.11 -13.70
N THR A 677 -25.12 24.33 -13.20
CA THR A 677 -26.49 24.29 -13.71
C THR A 677 -27.17 25.67 -13.63
N ARG A 678 -27.06 26.36 -12.49
CA ARG A 678 -27.64 27.70 -12.30
C ARG A 678 -27.04 28.74 -13.26
N GLU A 679 -25.74 28.69 -13.49
CA GLU A 679 -25.04 29.56 -14.45
C GLU A 679 -25.51 29.31 -15.89
N ILE A 680 -25.66 28.04 -16.28
CA ILE A 680 -26.18 27.67 -17.60
C ILE A 680 -27.60 28.22 -17.80
N ILE A 681 -28.46 28.05 -16.80
CA ILE A 681 -29.82 28.62 -16.81
C ILE A 681 -29.76 30.14 -16.95
N PHE A 682 -28.95 30.82 -16.15
CA PHE A 682 -28.81 32.27 -16.19
C PHE A 682 -28.33 32.76 -17.57
N TYR A 683 -27.36 32.06 -18.17
CA TYR A 683 -26.88 32.36 -19.52
C TYR A 683 -27.99 32.20 -20.57
N ILE A 684 -28.73 31.08 -20.54
CA ILE A 684 -29.84 30.81 -21.47
C ILE A 684 -30.96 31.85 -21.29
N GLU A 685 -31.37 32.15 -20.05
CA GLU A 685 -32.38 33.17 -19.74
C GLU A 685 -31.95 34.56 -20.24
N ARG A 686 -30.70 34.94 -20.00
CA ARG A 686 -30.14 36.22 -20.48
C ARG A 686 -30.18 36.29 -22.01
N ARG A 687 -29.83 35.20 -22.70
CA ARG A 687 -29.84 35.14 -24.17
C ARG A 687 -31.26 35.16 -24.74
N MET A 688 -32.21 34.45 -24.13
CA MET A 688 -33.64 34.50 -24.48
C MET A 688 -34.29 35.88 -24.28
N ASN A 689 -33.79 36.66 -23.33
CA ASN A 689 -34.26 38.01 -23.06
C ASN A 689 -33.64 39.06 -24.00
N HIS A 690 -32.47 38.79 -24.59
CA HIS A 690 -31.83 39.70 -25.56
C HIS A 690 -32.41 39.61 -26.99
N GLU A 691 -33.01 38.49 -27.40
CA GLU A 691 -33.59 38.30 -28.76
C GLU A 691 -35.10 38.65 -28.85
N ALA A 692 -35.54 39.64 -28.07
CA ALA A 692 -36.95 39.81 -27.66
C ALA A 692 -37.99 40.26 -28.72
N ASP A 693 -37.62 40.58 -29.97
CA ASP A 693 -38.56 41.28 -30.89
C ASP A 693 -39.16 40.45 -32.05
N SER A 694 -38.89 39.14 -32.13
CA SER A 694 -39.46 38.32 -33.22
C SER A 694 -40.80 37.66 -32.83
N ARG A 695 -41.92 38.18 -33.36
CA ARG A 695 -43.30 37.67 -33.16
C ARG A 695 -43.52 36.18 -33.53
N SER A 696 -42.59 35.55 -34.24
CA SER A 696 -42.67 34.16 -34.72
C SER A 696 -42.36 33.09 -33.66
N PHE A 697 -41.95 33.46 -32.43
CA PHE A 697 -41.32 32.52 -31.48
C PHE A 697 -41.97 32.50 -30.08
N ARG A 698 -43.25 32.89 -29.98
CA ARG A 698 -43.92 33.05 -28.67
C ARG A 698 -44.18 31.72 -27.96
N ASP A 699 -44.56 30.68 -28.70
CA ASP A 699 -44.93 29.37 -28.13
C ASP A 699 -43.70 28.56 -27.71
N GLU A 700 -42.64 28.56 -28.52
CA GLU A 700 -41.34 27.93 -28.19
C GLU A 700 -40.68 28.60 -26.98
N LYS A 701 -40.82 29.93 -26.84
CA LYS A 701 -40.35 30.67 -25.66
C LYS A 701 -41.10 30.28 -24.38
N LEU A 702 -42.40 30.00 -24.49
CA LEU A 702 -43.22 29.59 -23.36
C LEU A 702 -42.88 28.15 -22.93
N GLU A 703 -42.61 27.26 -23.89
CA GLU A 703 -42.13 25.91 -23.63
C GLU A 703 -40.73 25.92 -22.96
N LEU A 704 -39.79 26.72 -23.48
CA LEU A 704 -38.45 26.87 -22.89
C LEU A 704 -38.51 27.39 -21.45
N ARG A 705 -39.39 28.37 -21.16
CA ARG A 705 -39.61 28.87 -19.80
C ARG A 705 -40.15 27.78 -18.87
N ARG A 706 -41.07 26.93 -19.35
CA ARG A 706 -41.57 25.78 -18.58
C ARG A 706 -40.44 24.81 -18.24
N LEU A 707 -39.59 24.48 -19.21
CA LEU A 707 -38.45 23.58 -19.01
C LEU A 707 -37.41 24.20 -18.06
N ILE A 708 -37.13 25.50 -18.16
CA ILE A 708 -36.22 26.19 -17.23
C ILE A 708 -36.75 26.15 -15.80
N GLU A 709 -38.06 26.36 -15.60
CA GLU A 709 -38.67 26.27 -14.27
C GLU A 709 -38.63 24.84 -13.71
N GLU A 710 -38.82 23.84 -14.58
CA GLU A 710 -38.66 22.43 -14.23
C GLU A 710 -37.23 22.12 -13.75
N VAL A 711 -36.21 22.64 -14.46
CA VAL A 711 -34.80 22.54 -14.04
C VAL A 711 -34.56 23.22 -12.70
N LYS A 712 -35.07 24.44 -12.47
CA LYS A 712 -34.91 25.16 -11.19
C LYS A 712 -35.46 24.36 -10.02
N ASN A 713 -36.66 23.81 -10.16
CA ASN A 713 -37.27 22.96 -9.13
C ASN A 713 -36.41 21.73 -8.81
N LYS A 714 -35.85 21.07 -9.84
CA LYS A 714 -34.95 19.93 -9.68
C LYS A 714 -33.63 20.30 -9.00
N VAL A 715 -33.08 21.46 -9.33
CA VAL A 715 -31.85 21.99 -8.69
C VAL A 715 -32.09 22.30 -7.21
N ASP A 716 -33.26 22.83 -6.84
CA ASP A 716 -33.60 23.10 -5.44
C ASP A 716 -33.84 21.81 -4.64
N MET A 717 -34.39 20.77 -5.28
CA MET A 717 -34.43 19.42 -4.69
C MET A 717 -33.03 18.85 -4.49
N ALA A 718 -32.15 18.96 -5.49
CA ALA A 718 -30.75 18.52 -5.39
C ALA A 718 -29.99 19.27 -4.28
N GLU A 719 -30.22 20.58 -4.12
CA GLU A 719 -29.67 21.38 -3.03
C GLU A 719 -30.18 20.92 -1.66
N THR A 720 -31.46 20.54 -1.56
CA THR A 720 -32.02 19.95 -0.34
C THR A 720 -31.35 18.61 -0.01
N HIS A 721 -31.13 17.75 -1.02
CA HIS A 721 -30.41 16.48 -0.84
C HIS A 721 -28.96 16.71 -0.40
N ARG A 722 -28.26 17.68 -1.01
CA ARG A 722 -26.92 18.09 -0.62
C ARG A 722 -26.85 18.51 0.85
N GLN A 723 -27.78 19.37 1.29
CA GLN A 723 -27.83 19.84 2.68
C GLN A 723 -28.10 18.72 3.68
N ARG A 724 -28.92 17.72 3.31
CA ARG A 724 -29.13 16.52 4.13
C ARG A 724 -27.85 15.72 4.28
N VAL A 725 -27.14 15.48 3.17
CA VAL A 725 -25.86 14.76 3.20
C VAL A 725 -24.82 15.52 4.01
N SER A 726 -24.74 16.85 3.93
CA SER A 726 -23.81 17.64 4.75
C SER A 726 -24.09 17.56 6.27
N ARG A 727 -25.28 17.05 6.67
CA ARG A 727 -25.68 16.87 8.07
C ARG A 727 -25.68 15.39 8.50
N ASP A 728 -25.30 14.47 7.62
CA ASP A 728 -25.18 13.06 7.99
C ASP A 728 -24.13 12.91 9.11
N GLU A 729 -24.42 12.06 10.08
CA GLU A 729 -23.52 11.77 11.20
C GLU A 729 -22.21 11.13 10.72
N GLU A 730 -21.09 11.49 11.37
CA GLU A 730 -19.80 10.83 11.16
C GLU A 730 -19.83 9.42 11.75
N ILE A 731 -20.34 8.48 10.97
CA ILE A 731 -20.30 7.04 11.24
C ILE A 731 -19.19 6.41 10.39
N SER A 732 -18.71 5.24 10.80
CA SER A 732 -17.76 4.45 10.01
C SER A 732 -18.22 4.28 8.56
N ASP A 733 -17.27 4.29 7.64
CA ASP A 733 -17.48 4.07 6.21
C ASP A 733 -17.42 2.57 5.83
N GLU A 734 -17.43 1.69 6.84
CA GLU A 734 -17.37 0.23 6.75
C GLU A 734 -18.14 -0.41 7.91
N PRO A 735 -18.96 -1.46 7.66
CA PRO A 735 -19.75 -2.11 8.72
C PRO A 735 -18.94 -3.08 9.57
N ILE A 736 -17.87 -3.66 9.02
CA ILE A 736 -16.97 -4.59 9.70
C ILE A 736 -15.77 -3.82 10.25
N ALA A 737 -15.59 -3.86 11.57
CA ALA A 737 -14.47 -3.24 12.25
C ALA A 737 -13.20 -4.10 12.16
N LYS A 738 -13.32 -5.41 12.39
CA LYS A 738 -12.19 -6.35 12.44
C LYS A 738 -12.61 -7.77 12.07
N CYS A 739 -11.81 -8.47 11.27
CA CYS A 739 -11.93 -9.91 11.07
C CYS A 739 -11.16 -10.68 12.16
N LEU A 740 -11.77 -11.72 12.71
CA LEU A 740 -11.24 -12.58 13.77
C LEU A 740 -10.91 -13.95 13.17
N TYR A 741 -9.66 -14.12 12.74
CA TYR A 741 -9.19 -15.39 12.19
C TYR A 741 -8.72 -16.33 13.30
N PRO A 742 -9.14 -17.61 13.30
CA PRO A 742 -8.76 -18.58 14.33
C PRO A 742 -7.24 -18.78 14.44
N ASN A 743 -6.50 -18.54 13.35
CA ASN A 743 -5.05 -18.66 13.32
C ASN A 743 -4.29 -17.36 13.66
N SER A 744 -4.97 -16.20 13.79
CA SER A 744 -4.28 -14.92 14.06
C SER A 744 -3.62 -14.88 15.45
N GLU A 745 -4.17 -15.63 16.41
CA GLU A 745 -3.60 -15.78 17.75
C GLU A 745 -2.49 -16.84 17.80
N LEU A 746 -2.50 -17.83 16.90
CA LEU A 746 -1.51 -18.90 16.78
C LEU A 746 -0.31 -18.54 15.88
N VAL A 747 -0.43 -17.57 14.98
CA VAL A 747 0.75 -17.00 14.29
C VAL A 747 1.70 -16.28 15.28
N GLY A 748 1.25 -16.01 16.51
CA GLY A 748 2.09 -15.59 17.64
C GLY A 748 2.59 -16.73 18.53
N SER A 749 2.25 -18.00 18.25
CA SER A 749 2.69 -19.12 19.07
C SER A 749 4.11 -19.50 18.73
N ARG A 750 5.06 -18.96 19.51
CA ARG A 750 6.41 -19.48 19.72
C ARG A 750 7.06 -20.02 18.44
N GLU A 751 7.43 -19.15 17.51
CA GLU A 751 8.58 -19.48 16.66
C GLU A 751 9.81 -19.26 17.55
N PRO A 752 10.54 -20.31 17.95
CA PRO A 752 11.79 -20.12 18.65
C PRO A 752 12.85 -19.68 17.65
N GLU A 753 13.84 -18.92 18.12
CA GLU A 753 15.11 -18.66 17.42
C GLU A 753 15.94 -19.94 17.31
N VAL A 754 15.39 -21.00 16.72
CA VAL A 754 16.18 -22.19 16.38
C VAL A 754 16.75 -21.92 14.99
N TRP A 755 17.99 -21.46 14.99
CA TRP A 755 18.77 -21.31 13.77
C TRP A 755 19.94 -22.30 13.77
N ASN A 756 20.03 -23.12 12.73
CA ASN A 756 21.16 -24.01 12.51
C ASN A 756 22.05 -23.43 11.41
N ASP A 757 23.29 -23.06 11.74
CA ASP A 757 24.20 -22.49 10.75
C ASP A 757 24.53 -23.47 9.64
N TYR A 758 24.40 -23.00 8.40
CA TYR A 758 24.74 -23.74 7.20
C TYR A 758 25.28 -22.79 6.12
N ASP A 759 26.03 -23.35 5.18
CA ASP A 759 26.46 -22.69 3.96
C ASP A 759 25.97 -23.51 2.77
N ALA A 760 25.44 -22.85 1.73
CA ALA A 760 24.92 -23.53 0.54
C ALA A 760 25.44 -22.85 -0.73
N TRP A 761 25.95 -23.65 -1.68
CA TRP A 761 26.50 -23.15 -2.94
C TRP A 761 26.46 -24.22 -4.04
N GLN A 762 26.79 -23.82 -5.26
CA GLN A 762 27.12 -24.73 -6.35
C GLN A 762 28.53 -24.42 -6.83
N GLU A 763 29.28 -25.44 -7.26
CA GLU A 763 30.51 -25.22 -8.01
C GLU A 763 30.19 -24.55 -9.35
N SER A 764 31.14 -23.78 -9.89
CA SER A 764 30.94 -23.00 -11.13
C SER A 764 30.86 -23.87 -12.39
N ASP A 765 30.08 -23.40 -13.39
CA ASP A 765 29.79 -24.00 -14.69
C ASP A 765 30.86 -24.96 -15.23
N GLN A 766 30.56 -26.27 -15.24
CA GLN A 766 31.29 -27.19 -16.10
C GLN A 766 30.90 -26.95 -17.56
N PRO A 767 31.81 -27.11 -18.55
CA PRO A 767 31.57 -26.73 -19.94
C PRO A 767 30.53 -27.58 -20.72
N HIS A 768 29.81 -28.48 -20.04
CA HIS A 768 29.07 -29.57 -20.69
C HIS A 768 27.65 -29.74 -20.14
N GLY A 769 26.84 -28.69 -20.08
CA GLY A 769 25.37 -28.79 -20.05
C GLY A 769 24.69 -29.54 -18.89
N GLU A 770 25.45 -30.17 -17.99
CA GLU A 770 24.96 -30.82 -16.77
C GLU A 770 24.89 -29.77 -15.66
N MET A 771 23.71 -29.64 -15.03
CA MET A 771 23.53 -28.73 -13.90
C MET A 771 24.30 -29.24 -12.69
N ASN A 772 25.10 -28.37 -12.07
CA ASN A 772 25.96 -28.74 -10.95
C ASN A 772 25.15 -29.12 -9.69
N PRO A 773 25.58 -30.11 -8.91
CA PRO A 773 24.91 -30.50 -7.68
C PRO A 773 24.94 -29.38 -6.62
N LEU A 774 23.94 -29.35 -5.74
CA LEU A 774 23.88 -28.43 -4.60
C LEU A 774 24.79 -28.95 -3.48
N ASN A 775 25.72 -28.10 -3.05
CA ASN A 775 26.58 -28.35 -1.90
C ASN A 775 26.02 -27.63 -0.68
N ILE A 776 25.79 -28.35 0.42
CA ILE A 776 25.39 -27.79 1.70
C ILE A 776 26.38 -28.22 2.78
N HIS A 777 27.02 -27.27 3.45
CA HIS A 777 27.83 -27.51 4.64
C HIS A 777 27.00 -27.25 5.89
N ALA A 778 26.57 -28.32 6.56
CA ALA A 778 25.59 -28.26 7.65
C ALA A 778 25.78 -29.43 8.64
N LYS A 779 25.04 -29.41 9.76
CA LYS A 779 25.01 -30.58 10.66
C LYS A 779 24.14 -31.67 10.05
N GLN A 780 24.70 -32.86 9.92
CA GLN A 780 24.03 -34.04 9.37
C GLN A 780 23.86 -35.10 10.45
N SER A 781 22.71 -35.77 10.44
CA SER A 781 22.45 -36.93 11.28
C SER A 781 21.49 -37.90 10.59
N THR A 782 21.17 -39.01 11.26
CA THR A 782 20.19 -40.00 10.82
C THR A 782 18.98 -39.95 11.74
N VAL A 783 17.78 -39.99 11.18
CA VAL A 783 16.53 -40.06 11.95
C VAL A 783 16.46 -41.40 12.68
N THR A 784 16.29 -41.38 14.01
CA THR A 784 16.20 -42.58 14.86
C THR A 784 14.81 -42.83 15.41
N SER A 785 13.97 -41.80 15.54
CA SER A 785 12.57 -41.93 15.88
C SER A 785 11.73 -40.84 15.24
N VAL A 786 10.47 -41.17 14.93
CA VAL A 786 9.45 -40.29 14.36
C VAL A 786 8.15 -40.53 15.12
N PHE A 787 7.55 -39.49 15.69
CA PHE A 787 6.25 -39.55 16.34
C PHE A 787 5.36 -38.40 15.88
N TRP A 788 4.22 -38.72 15.26
CA TRP A 788 3.23 -37.72 14.86
C TRP A 788 2.33 -37.38 16.06
N LEU A 789 2.34 -36.11 16.47
CA LEU A 789 1.53 -35.60 17.59
C LEU A 789 0.20 -35.00 17.12
N SER A 790 0.16 -34.50 15.88
CA SER A 790 -1.02 -34.00 15.18
C SER A 790 -0.82 -34.14 13.66
N GLU A 791 -1.75 -33.64 12.84
CA GLU A 791 -1.59 -33.55 11.38
C GLU A 791 -0.48 -32.60 10.92
N SER A 792 0.04 -31.79 11.86
CA SER A 792 1.01 -30.74 11.56
C SER A 792 2.24 -30.78 12.45
N ILE A 793 2.30 -31.61 13.49
CA ILE A 793 3.42 -31.63 14.45
C ILE A 793 4.03 -33.03 14.52
N ILE A 794 5.35 -33.09 14.31
CA ILE A 794 6.17 -34.29 14.32
C ILE A 794 7.27 -34.12 15.37
N GLU A 795 7.42 -35.08 16.27
CA GLU A 795 8.58 -35.21 17.15
C GLU A 795 9.62 -36.12 16.49
N LEU A 796 10.83 -35.62 16.31
CA LEU A 796 11.98 -36.31 15.72
C LEU A 796 13.13 -36.45 16.73
N SER A 797 13.75 -37.62 16.75
CA SER A 797 15.06 -37.82 17.39
C SER A 797 16.12 -38.12 16.34
N LEU A 798 17.29 -37.51 16.50
CA LEU A 798 18.42 -37.65 15.59
C LEU A 798 19.58 -38.40 16.25
N ARG A 799 20.25 -39.27 15.49
CA ARG A 799 21.38 -40.08 15.99
C ARG A 799 22.48 -39.18 16.54
N GLY A 800 22.88 -39.43 17.78
CA GLY A 800 23.96 -38.67 18.44
C GLY A 800 23.55 -37.29 18.95
N HIS A 801 22.33 -36.83 18.65
CA HIS A 801 21.76 -35.62 19.25
C HIS A 801 21.07 -35.98 20.56
N THR A 802 21.13 -35.05 21.52
CA THR A 802 20.56 -35.21 22.87
C THR A 802 19.23 -34.48 23.01
N SER A 803 18.78 -33.86 21.93
CA SER A 803 17.62 -33.01 21.87
C SER A 803 16.56 -33.67 21.00
N LYS A 804 15.31 -33.48 21.38
CA LYS A 804 14.16 -33.79 20.54
C LYS A 804 13.82 -32.56 19.71
N TYR A 805 13.51 -32.79 18.44
CA TYR A 805 13.13 -31.74 17.51
C TYR A 805 11.63 -31.86 17.26
N PHE A 806 10.89 -30.79 17.48
CA PHE A 806 9.50 -30.68 17.04
C PHE A 806 9.51 -29.93 15.72
N VAL A 807 8.98 -30.58 14.70
CA VAL A 807 8.95 -30.04 13.34
C VAL A 807 7.54 -30.11 12.77
N THR A 808 7.30 -29.30 11.76
CA THR A 808 6.02 -29.21 11.06
C THR A 808 6.26 -29.33 9.55
N PRO A 809 5.47 -30.14 8.82
CA PRO A 809 5.53 -30.15 7.37
C PRO A 809 5.09 -28.78 6.82
N LEU A 810 5.53 -28.43 5.61
CA LEU A 810 5.21 -27.13 5.00
C LEU A 810 3.72 -27.02 4.63
N VAL A 811 3.05 -28.16 4.45
CA VAL A 811 1.61 -28.30 4.22
C VAL A 811 1.08 -29.38 5.19
N PRO A 812 -0.10 -29.22 5.81
CA PRO A 812 -0.69 -30.27 6.67
C PRO A 812 -0.84 -31.61 5.94
N VAL A 813 -0.58 -32.72 6.63
CA VAL A 813 -0.49 -34.06 6.02
C VAL A 813 -1.53 -35.01 6.60
N MET A 814 -2.29 -35.66 5.72
CA MET A 814 -3.27 -36.68 6.10
C MET A 814 -2.58 -37.96 6.61
N GLU A 815 -3.25 -38.70 7.49
CA GLU A 815 -2.64 -39.85 8.19
C GLU A 815 -2.05 -40.92 7.26
N GLY A 816 -2.65 -41.15 6.09
CA GLY A 816 -2.17 -42.14 5.12
C GLY A 816 -0.85 -41.79 4.41
N GLU A 817 -0.47 -40.51 4.39
CA GLU A 817 0.70 -39.98 3.65
C GLU A 817 1.89 -39.66 4.58
N ARG A 818 1.69 -39.79 5.89
CA ARG A 818 2.68 -39.44 6.93
C ARG A 818 4.01 -40.17 6.83
N ASN A 819 4.00 -41.40 6.32
CA ASN A 819 5.23 -42.19 6.16
C ASN A 819 6.08 -41.72 4.97
N ASP A 820 5.51 -40.95 4.04
CA ASP A 820 6.27 -40.45 2.90
C ASP A 820 7.08 -39.21 3.29
N GLU A 821 6.60 -38.44 4.27
CA GLU A 821 7.23 -37.18 4.74
C GLU A 821 8.59 -37.37 5.42
N VAL A 822 8.71 -38.41 6.26
CA VAL A 822 9.93 -38.76 7.02
C VAL A 822 9.85 -40.17 7.59
N GLN A 823 10.95 -40.92 7.48
CA GLN A 823 11.09 -42.29 7.97
C GLN A 823 12.33 -42.44 8.88
N ILE A 824 12.29 -43.50 9.70
CA ILE A 824 13.47 -43.91 10.48
C ILE A 824 14.54 -44.43 9.51
N GLY A 825 15.76 -43.89 9.63
CA GLY A 825 16.87 -44.21 8.73
C GLY A 825 17.18 -43.12 7.71
N ASP A 826 16.27 -42.16 7.51
CA ASP A 826 16.51 -41.03 6.62
C ASP A 826 17.66 -40.16 7.11
N ILE A 827 18.32 -39.48 6.16
CA ILE A 827 19.35 -38.50 6.45
C ILE A 827 18.66 -37.16 6.73
N ALA A 828 18.95 -36.60 7.90
CA ALA A 828 18.47 -35.30 8.33
C ALA A 828 19.62 -34.29 8.30
N VAL A 829 19.47 -33.23 7.49
CA VAL A 829 20.44 -32.13 7.41
C VAL A 829 19.80 -30.87 8.02
N LEU A 830 20.41 -30.35 9.08
CA LEU A 830 19.92 -29.17 9.80
C LEU A 830 20.41 -27.89 9.10
N ALA A 831 19.51 -27.17 8.44
CA ALA A 831 19.84 -25.98 7.64
C ALA A 831 18.87 -24.83 7.91
N GLY A 832 19.32 -23.86 8.72
CA GLY A 832 18.56 -22.69 9.10
C GLY A 832 17.42 -23.06 10.03
N GLN A 833 16.19 -22.71 9.64
CA GLN A 833 14.95 -23.03 10.35
C GLN A 833 14.38 -24.41 9.97
N TYR A 834 15.05 -25.17 9.09
CA TYR A 834 14.51 -26.42 8.55
C TYR A 834 15.41 -27.62 8.81
N ILE A 835 14.78 -28.79 8.81
CA ILE A 835 15.41 -30.10 8.63
C ILE A 835 15.13 -30.54 7.20
N ILE A 836 16.20 -30.75 6.43
CA ILE A 836 16.14 -31.32 5.09
C ILE A 836 16.16 -32.85 5.24
N ILE A 837 15.17 -33.52 4.67
CA ILE A 837 15.09 -34.97 4.62
C ILE A 837 15.64 -35.46 3.29
N ALA A 838 16.55 -36.43 3.36
CA ALA A 838 17.27 -36.93 2.22
C ALA A 838 17.52 -38.43 2.29
N VAL A 839 17.61 -39.04 1.10
CA VAL A 839 17.95 -40.44 0.92
C VAL A 839 19.25 -40.54 0.12
N HIS A 840 19.93 -41.68 0.23
CA HIS A 840 21.11 -41.95 -0.60
C HIS A 840 20.70 -42.04 -2.07
N ALA A 841 21.42 -41.35 -2.97
CA ALA A 841 21.18 -41.47 -4.40
C ALA A 841 21.52 -42.90 -4.88
N GLU A 842 20.80 -43.41 -5.87
CA GLU A 842 20.94 -44.80 -6.34
C GLU A 842 22.37 -45.15 -6.82
N ASP A 843 23.09 -44.18 -7.40
CA ASP A 843 24.50 -44.37 -7.83
C ASP A 843 25.53 -43.83 -6.82
N SER A 844 25.14 -43.57 -5.56
CA SER A 844 26.07 -43.07 -4.55
C SER A 844 27.06 -44.15 -4.13
N THR A 845 28.35 -43.79 -4.04
CA THR A 845 29.38 -44.68 -3.52
C THR A 845 29.80 -44.23 -2.12
N PRO A 846 30.34 -45.11 -1.25
CA PRO A 846 30.83 -44.71 0.06
C PRO A 846 31.92 -43.63 0.02
N ALA A 847 32.62 -43.50 -1.11
CA ALA A 847 33.66 -42.51 -1.34
C ALA A 847 33.13 -41.15 -1.81
N ASN A 848 31.91 -41.09 -2.37
CA ASN A 848 31.25 -39.85 -2.79
C ASN A 848 29.73 -39.96 -2.55
N PRO A 849 29.26 -39.72 -1.31
CA PRO A 849 27.86 -39.87 -0.96
C PRO A 849 27.04 -38.72 -1.57
N GLY A 850 26.42 -38.99 -2.72
CA GLY A 850 25.36 -38.15 -3.27
C GLY A 850 24.03 -38.46 -2.59
N TYR A 851 23.25 -37.41 -2.30
CA TYR A 851 21.92 -37.52 -1.72
C TYR A 851 20.85 -37.02 -2.70
N THR A 852 19.66 -37.61 -2.59
CA THR A 852 18.44 -37.09 -3.21
C THR A 852 17.63 -36.41 -2.12
N MET A 853 17.40 -35.11 -2.28
CA MET A 853 16.55 -34.33 -1.38
C MET A 853 15.08 -34.69 -1.63
N THR A 854 14.38 -35.02 -0.55
CA THR A 854 12.99 -35.49 -0.64
C THR A 854 12.02 -34.51 -0.02
N ASN A 855 12.38 -33.84 1.08
CA ASN A 855 11.45 -32.98 1.81
C ASN A 855 12.14 -31.93 2.69
N TYR A 856 11.39 -30.90 3.09
CA TYR A 856 11.76 -29.95 4.14
C TYR A 856 10.72 -29.95 5.27
N LEU A 857 11.20 -30.04 6.51
CA LEU A 857 10.38 -29.91 7.71
C LEU A 857 10.82 -28.68 8.51
N LYS A 858 9.90 -27.76 8.82
CA LYS A 858 10.20 -26.55 9.58
C LYS A 858 10.32 -26.87 11.07
N ILE A 859 11.36 -26.38 11.73
CA ILE A 859 11.58 -26.61 13.17
C ILE A 859 10.74 -25.61 13.97
N THR A 860 9.84 -26.12 14.80
CA THR A 860 9.01 -25.31 15.70
C THR A 860 9.50 -25.28 17.13
N SER A 861 10.26 -26.29 17.58
CA SER A 861 10.96 -26.23 18.88
C SER A 861 12.00 -27.31 19.02
N VAL A 862 12.93 -27.09 19.94
CA VAL A 862 13.95 -28.06 20.32
C VAL A 862 13.89 -28.21 21.84
N GLU A 863 13.68 -29.44 22.30
CA GLU A 863 13.70 -29.78 23.72
C GLU A 863 14.99 -30.55 24.03
N THR A 864 15.88 -29.91 24.79
CA THR A 864 17.10 -30.54 25.29
C THR A 864 16.76 -31.41 26.49
N GLU A 865 17.14 -32.70 26.44
CA GLU A 865 17.02 -33.55 27.63
C GLU A 865 17.84 -32.98 28.80
N ASN A 866 17.23 -32.90 29.98
CA ASN A 866 17.89 -32.49 31.21
C ASN A 866 18.98 -33.50 31.59
N ARG A 867 20.21 -33.26 31.15
CA ARG A 867 21.37 -34.07 31.53
C ARG A 867 21.91 -33.64 32.88
N THR A 868 22.27 -34.62 33.70
CA THR A 868 23.05 -34.37 34.93
C THR A 868 24.40 -33.74 34.58
N ARG A 869 24.98 -32.92 35.48
CA ARG A 869 26.32 -32.31 35.29
C ARG A 869 27.39 -33.34 34.89
N ARG A 870 27.28 -34.59 35.37
CA ARG A 870 28.18 -35.70 35.03
C ARG A 870 28.00 -36.21 33.59
N GLY A 871 26.77 -36.15 33.06
CA GLY A 871 26.45 -36.50 31.67
C GLY A 871 26.89 -35.45 30.65
N MET A 872 26.90 -34.16 31.02
CA MET A 872 27.44 -33.10 30.16
C MET A 872 28.94 -33.26 29.90
N ASN A 873 29.73 -33.63 30.91
CA ASN A 873 31.19 -33.82 30.78
C ASN A 873 31.58 -35.06 29.96
N ARG A 874 30.64 -35.98 29.70
CA ARG A 874 30.86 -37.21 28.93
C ARG A 874 30.22 -37.18 27.54
N ALA A 875 29.53 -36.08 27.20
CA ALA A 875 28.91 -35.94 25.90
C ALA A 875 30.02 -35.79 24.83
N PRO A 876 30.03 -36.62 23.76
CA PRO A 876 30.88 -36.36 22.62
C PRO A 876 30.50 -35.00 22.01
N LYS A 877 31.49 -34.18 21.65
CA LYS A 877 31.26 -32.93 20.92
C LYS A 877 30.93 -33.27 19.46
N THR A 878 29.68 -33.61 19.17
CA THR A 878 29.18 -33.84 17.81
C THR A 878 28.61 -32.55 17.23
N ASP A 879 29.47 -31.54 17.07
CA ASP A 879 29.11 -30.24 16.47
C ASP A 879 29.79 -30.01 15.11
N GLU A 880 30.41 -31.04 14.53
CA GLU A 880 31.09 -30.91 13.24
C GLU A 880 30.07 -30.85 12.10
N LYS A 881 30.14 -29.76 11.31
CA LYS A 881 29.40 -29.64 10.06
C LYS A 881 30.04 -30.55 9.00
N THR A 882 29.22 -31.29 8.27
CA THR A 882 29.64 -32.14 7.15
C THR A 882 29.17 -31.54 5.82
N LEU A 883 29.90 -31.85 4.75
CA LEU A 883 29.50 -31.48 3.40
C LEU A 883 28.48 -32.51 2.88
N CYS A 884 27.30 -32.04 2.53
CA CYS A 884 26.23 -32.81 1.90
C CYS A 884 26.11 -32.38 0.44
N ILE A 885 26.18 -33.34 -0.49
CA ILE A 885 26.07 -33.09 -1.93
C ILE A 885 24.73 -33.64 -2.40
N PHE A 886 23.85 -32.75 -2.85
CA PHE A 886 22.53 -33.09 -3.39
C PHE A 886 22.57 -33.05 -4.90
N ARG A 887 22.07 -34.11 -5.54
CA ARG A 887 21.85 -34.11 -6.99
C ARG A 887 20.71 -33.19 -7.33
#